data_AF-A0A5A9Z9H4-F1
#
_entry.id   AF-A0A5A9Z9H4-F1
#
_cell.length_a   1.000
_cell.length_b   1.000
_cell.length_c   1.000
_cell.angle_alpha   90.00
_cell.angle_beta   90.00
_cell.angle_gamma   90.00
#
_symmetry.space_group_name_H-M   'P 1'
#
loop_
_entity.id
_entity.type
_entity.pdbx_description
1 polymer ?
#
loop_
_entity_poly.entity_id
_entity_poly.type
_entity_poly.pdbx_seq_one_letter_code
_entity_poly.pdbx_strand_id
1 'polypeptide(L)'
;MTDPIAPLTSTDINTAKSADNDDAIVAQMRTFIDALKQHNHAYYVLDNPILEDSEYDQLRRSLLELEEQYPELVQPDSPINQVGDMPLSAFTQVTHDIPMLSLGNVFDYDELHTFMRRVNDRLNDAQKNPEYEMELKLDGLAVSLKYAYGQFIQAVTRGDGQTGEDITQNAKTIRNLPLWLAAAADIELLEVRGEVLMPKAGFERLNRLAEEKGDKTFANPRNAAAGSLRQLDPAIAASRPLAFYCYSVNQGLSETIDTQSAALAWLGDIGFSVSAVRVVKNPREAQAYYESMTEKRAKLPFEIDGMVIKVNNLALQQQLGFLSREPRWATAYKFPAETVMTRLNDIEWQVGRTGQITPVGKLEPVKVGGVTVSNVTLHNFGEIQRLDVRAGDMVSVHRAGDVIPKVTRVWHEQRPENSQPVQLPSTCPVCDSPVVLPKDEALARCTGGLFCPAQQQEALIHFVSRRAMDIDGLGASWLISFFEHGLVKTVADIYQLHTHQDELITLEKLGEKSVQNILSAIEASKRTTLARFIYALGIRGVGETTAQSLAQQFGDLDALMSASIEKLLLTPDVGAITAELTHKFFRAPHNVEVITALREAGVYWDKVEQVVSEGLTLDGQTWVITGALDSMARDEAKAKLQALGAKVSGSISAKTTALLAGDKAGSKLIKAEKLGVKVVGEEEFLALVGE
;
A
#
# COMPACT_ATOMS: atom_id res chain seq x y z
N MET A 1 -14.77 -81.30 5.64
CA MET A 1 -14.05 -82.08 6.66
C MET A 1 -12.57 -81.70 6.56
N THR A 2 -12.10 -80.95 7.57
CA THR A 2 -10.75 -80.94 8.17
C THR A 2 -9.48 -81.01 7.29
N ASP A 3 -8.77 -79.86 7.24
CA ASP A 3 -7.30 -79.57 7.17
C ASP A 3 -6.39 -80.26 6.13
N PRO A 4 -5.25 -79.66 5.67
CA PRO A 4 -4.37 -78.72 6.41
C PRO A 4 -3.76 -77.52 5.63
N ILE A 5 -3.28 -76.54 6.41
CA ILE A 5 -2.12 -75.62 6.20
C ILE A 5 -1.60 -75.52 4.75
N ALA A 6 -1.89 -74.38 4.11
CA ALA A 6 -1.18 -73.93 2.91
C ALA A 6 0.13 -73.20 3.31
N PRO A 7 1.25 -73.40 2.61
CA PRO A 7 2.50 -72.70 2.91
C PRO A 7 2.36 -71.23 2.50
N LEU A 8 2.81 -70.32 3.38
CA LEU A 8 3.05 -68.92 3.03
C LEU A 8 3.91 -68.87 1.77
N THR A 9 3.32 -68.51 0.64
CA THR A 9 4.01 -68.29 -0.61
C THR A 9 4.93 -67.09 -0.46
N SER A 10 6.14 -67.17 -1.03
CA SER A 10 7.22 -66.17 -0.98
C SER A 10 6.87 -64.77 -1.50
N THR A 11 5.63 -64.55 -1.93
CA THR A 11 5.09 -63.28 -2.41
C THR A 11 4.58 -62.36 -1.28
N ASP A 12 4.09 -62.89 -0.15
CA ASP A 12 3.59 -62.05 0.95
C ASP A 12 4.69 -61.53 1.89
N ILE A 13 5.89 -62.13 1.84
CA ILE A 13 7.06 -61.68 2.59
C ILE A 13 7.84 -60.60 1.83
N ASN A 14 7.71 -60.53 0.50
CA ASN A 14 8.39 -59.53 -0.34
C ASN A 14 7.63 -58.20 -0.45
N THR A 15 6.31 -58.20 -0.36
CA THR A 15 5.49 -56.97 -0.33
C THR A 15 5.56 -56.26 1.03
N ALA A 16 5.62 -57.01 2.13
CA ALA A 16 5.84 -56.44 3.46
C ALA A 16 7.27 -55.87 3.60
N LYS A 17 8.29 -56.52 3.02
CA LYS A 17 9.68 -56.03 3.03
C LYS A 17 9.92 -54.84 2.09
N SER A 18 9.17 -54.70 0.99
CA SER A 18 9.29 -53.53 0.12
C SER A 18 8.68 -52.29 0.76
N ALA A 19 7.50 -52.42 1.39
CA ALA A 19 6.88 -51.31 2.13
C ALA A 19 7.75 -50.82 3.31
N ASP A 20 8.36 -51.74 4.07
CA ASP A 20 9.28 -51.41 5.19
C ASP A 20 10.56 -50.69 4.71
N ASN A 21 11.00 -50.98 3.47
CA ASN A 21 12.16 -50.36 2.85
C ASN A 21 11.82 -48.99 2.25
N ASP A 22 10.65 -48.85 1.62
CA ASP A 22 10.16 -47.58 1.08
C ASP A 22 9.91 -46.57 2.21
N ASP A 23 9.29 -46.99 3.32
CA ASP A 23 9.08 -46.14 4.51
C ASP A 23 10.41 -45.71 5.14
N ALA A 24 11.42 -46.59 5.17
CA ALA A 24 12.76 -46.26 5.65
C ALA A 24 13.47 -45.23 4.74
N ILE A 25 13.34 -45.37 3.41
CA ILE A 25 13.88 -44.41 2.43
C ILE A 25 13.18 -43.06 2.57
N VAL A 26 11.85 -43.03 2.71
CA VAL A 26 11.08 -41.81 2.93
C VAL A 26 11.49 -41.13 4.25
N ALA A 27 11.67 -41.88 5.34
CA ALA A 27 12.16 -41.34 6.61
C ALA A 27 13.58 -40.74 6.49
N GLN A 28 14.44 -41.37 5.70
CA GLN A 28 15.80 -40.87 5.43
C GLN A 28 15.77 -39.59 4.58
N MET A 29 14.95 -39.54 3.52
CA MET A 29 14.73 -38.33 2.73
C MET A 29 14.20 -37.18 3.60
N ARG A 30 13.23 -37.44 4.48
CA ARG A 30 12.69 -36.46 5.44
C ARG A 30 13.77 -35.90 6.35
N THR A 31 14.64 -36.77 6.88
CA THR A 31 15.77 -36.34 7.74
C THR A 31 16.70 -35.38 7.01
N PHE A 32 17.06 -35.67 5.75
CA PHE A 32 17.90 -34.77 4.95
C PHE A 32 17.20 -33.47 4.57
N ILE A 33 15.90 -33.53 4.22
CA ILE A 33 15.08 -32.35 3.93
C ILE A 33 15.01 -31.43 5.16
N ASP A 34 14.77 -31.97 6.35
CA ASP A 34 14.68 -31.20 7.59
C ASP A 34 16.03 -30.59 7.98
N ALA A 35 17.13 -31.35 7.83
CA ALA A 35 18.48 -30.83 8.04
C ALA A 35 18.84 -29.69 7.06
N LEU A 36 18.49 -29.82 5.78
CA LEU A 36 18.66 -28.76 4.78
C LEU A 36 17.82 -27.53 5.13
N LYS A 37 16.56 -27.70 5.53
CA LYS A 37 15.68 -26.60 5.96
C LYS A 37 16.24 -25.87 7.18
N GLN A 38 16.68 -26.62 8.19
CA GLN A 38 17.28 -26.06 9.40
C GLN A 38 18.56 -25.29 9.09
N HIS A 39 19.43 -25.83 8.24
CA HIS A 39 20.65 -25.14 7.83
C HIS A 39 20.36 -23.91 6.96
N ASN A 40 19.42 -23.99 6.02
CA ASN A 40 18.96 -22.83 5.24
C ASN A 40 18.42 -21.72 6.17
N HIS A 41 17.64 -22.09 7.19
CA HIS A 41 17.20 -21.13 8.19
C HIS A 41 18.41 -20.53 8.94
N ALA A 42 19.31 -21.34 9.47
CA ALA A 42 20.49 -20.86 10.18
C ALA A 42 21.38 -19.92 9.33
N TYR A 43 21.59 -20.25 8.06
CA TYR A 43 22.41 -19.50 7.12
C TYR A 43 21.70 -18.22 6.64
N TYR A 44 20.49 -18.32 6.08
CA TYR A 44 19.83 -17.18 5.42
C TYR A 44 18.99 -16.31 6.36
N VAL A 45 18.53 -16.85 7.49
CA VAL A 45 17.61 -16.17 8.42
C VAL A 45 18.36 -15.69 9.66
N LEU A 46 19.24 -16.53 10.20
CA LEU A 46 19.96 -16.24 11.44
C LEU A 46 21.37 -15.68 11.23
N ASP A 47 21.91 -15.73 9.99
CA ASP A 47 23.31 -15.39 9.66
C ASP A 47 24.32 -16.10 10.59
N ASN A 48 23.97 -17.33 10.98
CA ASN A 48 24.74 -18.17 11.89
C ASN A 48 24.80 -19.60 11.33
N PRO A 49 25.60 -19.83 10.28
CA PRO A 49 25.67 -21.13 9.63
C PRO A 49 26.14 -22.21 10.63
N ILE A 50 25.36 -23.28 10.72
CA ILE A 50 25.63 -24.43 11.61
C ILE A 50 26.43 -25.55 10.92
N LEU A 51 26.64 -25.44 9.61
CA LEU A 51 27.45 -26.34 8.77
C LEU A 51 28.37 -25.49 7.89
N GLU A 52 29.50 -26.04 7.48
CA GLU A 52 30.30 -25.45 6.41
C GLU A 52 29.67 -25.72 5.03
N ASP A 53 29.96 -24.85 4.04
CA ASP A 53 29.41 -24.99 2.67
C ASP A 53 29.65 -26.39 2.07
N SER A 54 30.80 -27.00 2.39
CA SER A 54 31.14 -28.35 1.92
C SER A 54 30.26 -29.46 2.51
N GLU A 55 29.84 -29.30 3.77
CA GLU A 55 28.96 -30.25 4.46
C GLU A 55 27.52 -30.09 3.97
N TYR A 56 27.09 -28.84 3.72
CA TYR A 56 25.80 -28.55 3.10
C TYR A 56 25.70 -29.16 1.70
N ASP A 57 26.72 -29.00 0.87
CA ASP A 57 26.78 -29.59 -0.48
C ASP A 57 26.74 -31.12 -0.43
N GLN A 58 27.38 -31.73 0.57
CA GLN A 58 27.35 -33.18 0.77
C GLN A 58 25.97 -33.68 1.20
N LEU A 59 25.30 -32.96 2.10
CA LEU A 59 23.93 -33.25 2.54
C LEU A 59 22.95 -33.14 1.36
N ARG A 60 23.07 -32.06 0.57
CA ARG A 60 22.26 -31.84 -0.63
C ARG A 60 22.49 -32.93 -1.68
N ARG A 61 23.75 -33.32 -1.91
CA ARG A 61 24.09 -34.39 -2.84
C ARG A 61 23.51 -35.74 -2.40
N SER A 62 23.56 -36.05 -1.10
CA SER A 62 23.01 -37.29 -0.56
C SER A 62 21.48 -37.39 -0.75
N LEU A 63 20.78 -36.26 -0.62
CA LEU A 63 19.34 -36.20 -0.92
C LEU A 63 19.06 -36.36 -2.42
N LEU A 64 19.82 -35.68 -3.29
CA LEU A 64 19.69 -35.83 -4.75
C LEU A 64 19.92 -37.28 -5.20
N GLU A 65 20.94 -37.96 -4.66
CA GLU A 65 21.22 -39.36 -4.97
C GLU A 65 20.05 -40.28 -4.59
N LEU A 66 19.39 -40.03 -3.45
CA LEU A 66 18.18 -40.77 -3.05
C LEU A 66 16.99 -40.48 -3.97
N GLU A 67 16.78 -39.24 -4.38
CA GLU A 67 15.67 -38.85 -5.26
C GLU A 67 15.84 -39.38 -6.69
N GLU A 68 17.06 -39.43 -7.20
CA GLU A 68 17.38 -40.06 -8.49
C GLU A 68 17.21 -41.58 -8.44
N GLN A 69 17.51 -42.21 -7.30
CA GLN A 69 17.40 -43.66 -7.12
C GLN A 69 15.95 -44.12 -6.90
N TYR A 70 15.10 -43.30 -6.29
CA TYR A 70 13.70 -43.61 -5.96
C TYR A 70 12.74 -42.48 -6.39
N PRO A 71 12.56 -42.25 -7.71
CA PRO A 71 11.78 -41.13 -8.23
C PRO A 71 10.29 -41.16 -7.83
N GLU A 72 9.72 -42.34 -7.58
CA GLU A 72 8.36 -42.53 -7.09
C GLU A 72 8.16 -42.19 -5.60
N LEU A 73 9.25 -42.11 -4.83
CA LEU A 73 9.24 -41.79 -3.39
C LEU A 73 9.65 -40.34 -3.10
N VAL A 74 9.93 -39.54 -4.14
CA VAL A 74 10.34 -38.14 -4.00
C VAL A 74 9.30 -37.38 -3.19
N GLN A 75 9.77 -36.75 -2.12
CA GLN A 75 8.89 -36.00 -1.25
C GLN A 75 8.47 -34.70 -1.94
N PRO A 76 7.18 -34.30 -1.86
CA PRO A 76 6.67 -33.08 -2.50
C PRO A 76 7.41 -31.80 -2.08
N ASP A 77 8.09 -31.83 -0.94
CA ASP A 77 8.78 -30.70 -0.30
C ASP A 77 10.30 -30.75 -0.40
N SER A 78 10.82 -31.55 -1.32
CA SER A 78 12.24 -31.61 -1.62
C SER A 78 12.83 -30.24 -2.01
N PRO A 79 13.96 -29.81 -1.43
CA PRO A 79 14.69 -28.62 -1.84
C PRO A 79 15.59 -28.83 -3.07
N ILE A 80 15.69 -30.05 -3.62
CA ILE A 80 16.56 -30.37 -4.77
C ILE A 80 15.97 -29.83 -6.07
N ASN A 81 14.67 -30.04 -6.27
CA ASN A 81 13.92 -29.62 -7.44
C ASN A 81 13.13 -28.33 -7.16
N GLN A 82 13.83 -27.27 -6.75
CA GLN A 82 13.26 -25.91 -6.85
C GLN A 82 13.14 -25.54 -8.34
N VAL A 83 12.03 -25.96 -8.96
CA VAL A 83 11.73 -25.67 -10.37
C VAL A 83 11.71 -24.15 -10.59
N GLY A 84 12.60 -23.68 -11.46
CA GLY A 84 12.72 -22.27 -11.90
C GLY A 84 13.19 -22.11 -13.36
N ASP A 85 13.16 -23.17 -14.17
CA ASP A 85 13.90 -23.25 -15.45
C ASP A 85 13.23 -22.59 -16.66
N MET A 86 12.02 -22.08 -16.55
CA MET A 86 11.38 -21.36 -17.66
C MET A 86 11.37 -19.85 -17.41
N PRO A 87 12.14 -19.06 -18.19
CA PRO A 87 12.03 -17.62 -18.19
C PRO A 87 10.59 -17.21 -18.52
N LEU A 88 10.03 -16.34 -17.68
CA LEU A 88 8.72 -15.75 -17.91
C LEU A 88 8.83 -14.72 -19.05
N SER A 89 7.85 -14.73 -19.96
CA SER A 89 7.77 -13.69 -21.00
C SER A 89 7.34 -12.34 -20.43
N ALA A 90 6.53 -12.36 -19.36
CA ALA A 90 6.06 -11.20 -18.61
C ALA A 90 5.48 -11.65 -17.24
N PHE A 91 5.37 -10.72 -16.30
CA PHE A 91 4.59 -10.91 -15.08
C PHE A 91 3.10 -10.73 -15.37
N THR A 92 2.25 -11.60 -14.82
CA THR A 92 0.80 -11.47 -14.89
C THR A 92 0.27 -10.75 -13.67
N GLN A 93 -0.77 -9.93 -13.85
CA GLN A 93 -1.44 -9.27 -12.73
C GLN A 93 -2.47 -10.21 -12.08
N VAL A 94 -2.54 -10.20 -10.75
CA VAL A 94 -3.46 -11.02 -9.95
C VAL A 94 -4.14 -10.14 -8.91
N THR A 95 -5.47 -10.20 -8.86
CA THR A 95 -6.26 -9.52 -7.83
C THR A 95 -6.23 -10.33 -6.53
N HIS A 96 -5.97 -9.64 -5.42
CA HIS A 96 -6.00 -10.23 -4.09
C HIS A 96 -7.45 -10.47 -3.64
N ASP A 97 -7.72 -11.63 -3.03
CA ASP A 97 -9.05 -11.95 -2.48
C ASP A 97 -9.38 -11.03 -1.30
N ILE A 98 -8.37 -10.78 -0.45
CA ILE A 98 -8.40 -9.82 0.64
C ILE A 98 -7.41 -8.70 0.30
N PRO A 99 -7.77 -7.41 0.31
CA PRO A 99 -6.81 -6.34 -0.01
C PRO A 99 -5.58 -6.34 0.91
N MET A 100 -4.41 -6.02 0.34
CA MET A 100 -3.16 -5.78 1.06
C MET A 100 -3.00 -4.28 1.33
N LEU A 101 -3.38 -3.84 2.53
CA LEU A 101 -3.36 -2.43 2.92
C LEU A 101 -1.99 -1.97 3.43
N SER A 102 -1.84 -0.66 3.59
CA SER A 102 -0.68 -0.06 4.27
C SER A 102 -0.93 0.06 5.77
N LEU A 103 0.10 0.45 6.52
CA LEU A 103 -0.01 0.80 7.94
C LEU A 103 0.04 2.32 8.13
N GLY A 104 -0.71 2.81 9.11
CA GLY A 104 -0.49 4.15 9.67
C GLY A 104 0.89 4.25 10.32
N ASN A 105 1.35 5.47 10.57
CA ASN A 105 2.65 5.71 11.21
C ASN A 105 2.48 6.50 12.51
N VAL A 106 3.31 6.14 13.49
CA VAL A 106 3.56 6.93 14.70
C VAL A 106 5.08 7.10 14.87
N PHE A 107 5.52 8.25 15.34
CA PHE A 107 6.94 8.63 15.40
C PHE A 107 7.43 8.90 16.83
N ASP A 108 6.52 9.11 17.77
CA ASP A 108 6.86 9.36 19.18
C ASP A 108 5.87 8.70 20.14
N TYR A 109 6.20 8.78 21.43
CA TYR A 109 5.42 8.20 22.52
C TYR A 109 4.00 8.78 22.62
N ASP A 110 3.83 10.08 22.37
CA ASP A 110 2.54 10.75 22.50
C ASP A 110 1.59 10.35 21.35
N GLU A 111 2.13 10.19 20.14
CA GLU A 111 1.42 9.63 18.99
C GLU A 111 1.04 8.16 19.23
N LEU A 112 1.95 7.35 19.78
CA LEU A 112 1.67 5.96 20.17
C LEU A 112 0.53 5.89 21.21
N HIS A 113 0.63 6.70 22.26
CA HIS A 113 -0.40 6.79 23.28
C HIS A 113 -1.75 7.22 22.68
N THR A 114 -1.73 8.17 21.74
CA THR A 114 -2.92 8.61 21.03
C THR A 114 -3.53 7.52 20.18
N PHE A 115 -2.72 6.70 19.50
CA PHE A 115 -3.19 5.52 18.77
C PHE A 115 -3.90 4.53 19.71
N MET A 116 -3.29 4.14 20.82
CA MET A 116 -3.90 3.21 21.78
C MET A 116 -5.18 3.77 22.42
N ARG A 117 -5.23 5.08 22.70
CA ARG A 117 -6.46 5.74 23.14
C ARG A 117 -7.57 5.63 22.09
N ARG A 118 -7.26 5.92 20.82
CA ARG A 118 -8.23 5.82 19.71
C ARG A 118 -8.77 4.39 19.52
N VAL A 119 -7.98 3.37 19.84
CA VAL A 119 -8.45 1.98 19.88
C VAL A 119 -9.49 1.83 20.99
N ASN A 120 -9.15 2.23 22.22
CA ASN A 120 -10.05 2.17 23.38
C ASN A 120 -11.36 2.96 23.19
N ASP A 121 -11.32 4.11 22.53
CA ASP A 121 -12.50 4.94 22.27
C ASP A 121 -13.55 4.24 21.39
N ARG A 122 -13.18 3.13 20.73
CA ARG A 122 -14.04 2.33 19.84
C ARG A 122 -14.42 0.97 20.41
N LEU A 123 -13.95 0.68 21.63
CA LEU A 123 -14.20 -0.58 22.32
C LEU A 123 -15.13 -0.34 23.50
N ASN A 124 -15.99 -1.31 23.80
CA ASN A 124 -16.83 -1.24 24.99
C ASN A 124 -15.97 -1.40 26.27
N ASP A 125 -16.54 -1.09 27.43
CA ASP A 125 -15.78 -1.08 28.69
C ASP A 125 -15.13 -2.42 29.04
N ALA A 126 -15.75 -3.54 28.66
CA ALA A 126 -15.19 -4.89 28.88
C ALA A 126 -14.01 -5.21 27.95
N GLN A 127 -13.89 -4.51 26.82
CA GLN A 127 -12.86 -4.71 25.81
C GLN A 127 -11.72 -3.69 25.90
N LYS A 128 -11.85 -2.66 26.75
CA LYS A 128 -10.83 -1.61 26.90
C LYS A 128 -9.49 -2.17 27.41
N ASN A 129 -8.43 -1.53 26.94
CA ASN A 129 -7.03 -1.88 27.20
C ASN A 129 -6.69 -3.30 26.70
N PRO A 130 -6.92 -3.60 25.41
CA PRO A 130 -6.49 -4.87 24.85
C PRO A 130 -4.98 -5.00 24.92
N GLU A 131 -4.49 -6.24 24.91
CA GLU A 131 -3.06 -6.50 24.69
C GLU A 131 -2.68 -6.20 23.24
N TYR A 132 -1.42 -5.86 23.04
CA TYR A 132 -0.86 -5.56 21.72
C TYR A 132 0.29 -6.51 21.43
N GLU A 133 0.32 -7.05 20.22
CA GLU A 133 1.46 -7.75 19.66
C GLU A 133 2.39 -6.72 19.01
N MET A 134 3.68 -6.82 19.31
CA MET A 134 4.73 -6.01 18.72
C MET A 134 5.77 -6.87 18.00
N GLU A 135 5.95 -6.59 16.72
CA GLU A 135 6.90 -7.27 15.83
C GLU A 135 7.87 -6.28 15.17
N LEU A 136 8.92 -6.83 14.57
CA LEU A 136 9.87 -6.02 13.81
C LEU A 136 9.24 -5.54 12.51
N LYS A 137 9.38 -4.24 12.21
CA LYS A 137 8.97 -3.72 10.91
C LYS A 137 10.07 -3.95 9.88
N LEU A 138 10.02 -5.12 9.25
CA LEU A 138 10.95 -5.58 8.23
C LEU A 138 10.97 -4.63 7.02
N ASP A 139 12.18 -4.32 6.52
CA ASP A 139 12.36 -3.42 5.38
C ASP A 139 12.60 -4.20 4.08
N GLY A 140 11.52 -4.71 3.50
CA GLY A 140 11.56 -5.51 2.28
C GLY A 140 10.42 -5.22 1.31
N LEU A 141 9.95 -6.28 0.65
CA LEU A 141 8.80 -6.29 -0.24
C LEU A 141 7.71 -7.23 0.28
N ALA A 142 6.52 -6.68 0.53
CA ALA A 142 5.36 -7.45 0.96
C ALA A 142 4.86 -8.41 -0.13
N VAL A 143 4.62 -9.66 0.27
CA VAL A 143 4.15 -10.76 -0.58
C VAL A 143 3.03 -11.52 0.13
N SER A 144 2.00 -11.90 -0.63
CA SER A 144 0.98 -12.87 -0.22
C SER A 144 1.30 -14.23 -0.83
N LEU A 145 1.30 -15.28 0.00
CA LEU A 145 1.53 -16.67 -0.39
C LEU A 145 0.23 -17.46 -0.19
N LYS A 146 -0.16 -18.24 -1.19
CA LYS A 146 -1.31 -19.15 -1.11
C LYS A 146 -0.85 -20.60 -1.13
N TYR A 147 -1.44 -21.38 -0.24
CA TYR A 147 -1.27 -22.82 -0.17
C TYR A 147 -2.62 -23.50 -0.26
N ALA A 148 -2.75 -24.53 -1.09
CA ALA A 148 -3.94 -25.37 -1.16
C ALA A 148 -3.61 -26.76 -0.65
N TYR A 149 -4.33 -27.23 0.38
CA TYR A 149 -4.05 -28.51 1.04
C TYR A 149 -2.57 -28.68 1.39
N GLY A 150 -1.97 -27.64 1.96
CA GLY A 150 -0.55 -27.59 2.32
C GLY A 150 0.42 -27.35 1.15
N GLN A 151 0.01 -27.42 -0.11
CA GLN A 151 0.90 -27.21 -1.27
C GLN A 151 1.00 -25.74 -1.65
N PHE A 152 2.22 -25.22 -1.81
CA PHE A 152 2.44 -23.86 -2.31
C PHE A 152 1.94 -23.73 -3.76
N ILE A 153 0.97 -22.86 -4.00
CA ILE A 153 0.34 -22.68 -5.32
C ILE A 153 0.59 -21.32 -5.95
N GLN A 154 0.74 -20.26 -5.15
CA GLN A 154 0.86 -18.91 -5.70
C GLN A 154 1.59 -17.94 -4.76
N ALA A 155 2.42 -17.05 -5.33
CA ALA A 155 2.89 -15.84 -4.65
C ALA A 155 2.55 -14.59 -5.44
N VAL A 156 2.04 -13.57 -4.76
CA VAL A 156 1.60 -12.31 -5.36
C VAL A 156 2.21 -11.13 -4.61
N THR A 157 2.80 -10.17 -5.34
CA THR A 157 3.29 -8.93 -4.73
C THR A 157 2.14 -8.05 -4.25
N ARG A 158 2.40 -7.08 -3.37
CA ARG A 158 1.35 -6.13 -2.95
C ARG A 158 0.73 -5.34 -4.10
N GLY A 159 1.54 -4.91 -5.07
CA GLY A 159 1.12 -3.97 -6.12
C GLY A 159 0.49 -2.68 -5.56
N ASP A 160 -0.74 -2.37 -5.99
CA ASP A 160 -1.50 -1.21 -5.49
C ASP A 160 -2.31 -1.49 -4.21
N GLY A 161 -2.28 -2.73 -3.73
CA GLY A 161 -3.03 -3.23 -2.57
C GLY A 161 -4.27 -4.04 -2.96
N GLN A 162 -4.79 -3.89 -4.18
CA GLN A 162 -5.87 -4.71 -4.71
C GLN A 162 -5.37 -5.70 -5.76
N THR A 163 -4.44 -5.26 -6.62
CA THR A 163 -3.87 -6.07 -7.68
C THR A 163 -2.35 -6.05 -7.61
N GLY A 164 -1.76 -7.24 -7.54
CA GLY A 164 -0.34 -7.50 -7.51
C GLY A 164 0.19 -8.18 -8.76
N GLU A 165 1.48 -8.50 -8.75
CA GLU A 165 2.15 -9.28 -9.80
C GLU A 165 2.35 -10.72 -9.30
N ASP A 166 2.04 -11.70 -10.13
CA ASP A 166 2.33 -13.12 -9.86
C ASP A 166 3.84 -13.35 -9.95
N ILE A 167 4.44 -13.70 -8.82
CA ILE A 167 5.88 -13.95 -8.68
C ILE A 167 6.13 -15.39 -8.23
N THR A 168 5.22 -16.31 -8.52
CA THR A 168 5.24 -17.68 -8.00
C THR A 168 6.56 -18.40 -8.31
N GLN A 169 7.08 -18.29 -9.54
CA GLN A 169 8.34 -18.94 -9.91
C GLN A 169 9.53 -18.36 -9.16
N ASN A 170 9.61 -17.03 -9.02
CA ASN A 170 10.67 -16.36 -8.28
C ASN A 170 10.60 -16.68 -6.78
N ALA A 171 9.39 -16.72 -6.21
CA ALA A 171 9.19 -17.04 -4.80
C ALA A 171 9.63 -18.47 -4.46
N LYS A 172 9.48 -19.44 -5.38
CA LYS A 172 9.98 -20.82 -5.20
C LYS A 172 11.49 -20.91 -4.96
N THR A 173 12.24 -19.89 -5.40
CA THR A 173 13.70 -19.85 -5.25
C THR A 173 14.16 -19.34 -3.87
N ILE A 174 13.22 -18.85 -3.04
CA ILE A 174 13.52 -18.34 -1.70
C ILE A 174 13.79 -19.54 -0.77
N ARG A 175 15.02 -19.65 -0.29
CA ARG A 175 15.54 -20.87 0.35
C ARG A 175 14.84 -21.25 1.66
N ASN A 176 14.31 -20.28 2.40
CA ASN A 176 13.59 -20.51 3.65
C ASN A 176 12.05 -20.48 3.50
N LEU A 177 11.54 -20.43 2.27
CA LEU A 177 10.10 -20.49 2.00
C LEU A 177 9.68 -21.97 1.87
N PRO A 178 8.79 -22.49 2.74
CA PRO A 178 8.34 -23.87 2.66
C PRO A 178 7.43 -24.06 1.43
N LEU A 179 7.73 -25.00 0.54
CA LEU A 179 6.87 -25.29 -0.63
C LEU A 179 5.71 -26.25 -0.30
N TRP A 180 5.75 -26.84 0.88
CA TRP A 180 4.77 -27.77 1.40
C TRP A 180 4.66 -27.62 2.92
N LEU A 181 3.44 -27.68 3.42
CA LEU A 181 3.10 -27.54 4.83
C LEU A 181 2.28 -28.75 5.26
N ALA A 182 2.96 -29.80 5.75
CA ALA A 182 2.29 -31.05 6.14
C ALA A 182 1.20 -30.83 7.22
N ALA A 183 1.46 -29.92 8.17
CA ALA A 183 0.54 -29.55 9.24
C ALA A 183 -0.65 -28.68 8.78
N ALA A 184 -0.71 -28.33 7.48
CA ALA A 184 -1.80 -27.57 6.86
C ALA A 184 -2.42 -28.35 5.68
N ALA A 185 -2.19 -29.66 5.59
CA ALA A 185 -2.68 -30.51 4.50
C ALA A 185 -4.21 -30.64 4.46
N ASP A 186 -4.87 -30.44 5.60
CA ASP A 186 -6.32 -30.43 5.77
C ASP A 186 -6.97 -29.06 5.51
N ILE A 187 -6.16 -28.02 5.32
CA ILE A 187 -6.64 -26.65 5.06
C ILE A 187 -6.81 -26.46 3.55
N GLU A 188 -8.05 -26.28 3.11
CA GLU A 188 -8.38 -26.11 1.68
C GLU A 188 -7.60 -24.95 1.05
N LEU A 189 -7.56 -23.80 1.73
CA LEU A 189 -6.80 -22.64 1.30
C LEU A 189 -6.25 -21.87 2.51
N LEU A 190 -4.92 -21.76 2.56
CA LEU A 190 -4.17 -20.99 3.53
C LEU A 190 -3.50 -19.80 2.82
N GLU A 191 -3.83 -18.57 3.24
CA GLU A 191 -3.15 -17.35 2.78
C GLU A 191 -2.24 -16.81 3.90
N VAL A 192 -0.93 -16.81 3.65
CA VAL A 192 0.10 -16.28 4.55
C VAL A 192 0.72 -15.04 3.93
N ARG A 193 0.82 -13.95 4.69
CA ARG A 193 1.52 -12.74 4.24
C ARG A 193 2.80 -12.54 5.01
N GLY A 194 3.77 -11.98 4.31
CA GLY A 194 5.08 -11.72 4.85
C GLY A 194 5.85 -10.72 4.01
N GLU A 195 7.11 -10.56 4.39
CA GLU A 195 8.05 -9.67 3.74
C GLU A 195 9.19 -10.50 3.15
N VAL A 196 9.47 -10.33 1.85
CA VAL A 196 10.70 -10.79 1.22
C VAL A 196 11.77 -9.74 1.43
N LEU A 197 12.89 -10.15 2.02
CA LEU A 197 14.00 -9.27 2.36
C LEU A 197 15.33 -9.82 1.85
N MET A 198 16.34 -8.96 1.84
CA MET A 198 17.72 -9.35 1.57
C MET A 198 18.53 -9.14 2.86
N PRO A 199 19.09 -10.22 3.45
CA PRO A 199 19.98 -10.10 4.59
C PRO A 199 21.20 -9.22 4.26
N LYS A 200 21.73 -8.52 5.25
CA LYS A 200 22.86 -7.58 5.10
C LYS A 200 24.08 -8.24 4.48
N ALA A 201 24.48 -9.42 4.99
CA ALA A 201 25.60 -10.18 4.45
C ALA A 201 25.36 -10.57 2.97
N GLY A 202 24.12 -10.94 2.63
CA GLY A 202 23.72 -11.24 1.27
C GLY A 202 23.80 -10.02 0.34
N PHE A 203 23.34 -8.86 0.81
CA PHE A 203 23.40 -7.59 0.09
C PHE A 203 24.85 -7.13 -0.15
N GLU A 204 25.71 -7.20 0.87
CA GLU A 204 27.13 -6.86 0.75
C GLU A 204 27.85 -7.77 -0.24
N ARG A 205 27.59 -9.08 -0.19
CA ARG A 205 28.13 -10.02 -1.18
C ARG A 205 27.65 -9.68 -2.59
N LEU A 206 26.37 -9.35 -2.74
CA LEU A 206 25.78 -9.01 -4.03
C LEU A 206 26.42 -7.77 -4.68
N ASN A 207 26.59 -6.71 -3.89
CA ASN A 207 27.21 -5.48 -4.39
C ASN A 207 28.69 -5.68 -4.73
N ARG A 208 29.43 -6.42 -3.91
CA ARG A 208 30.85 -6.75 -4.19
C ARG A 208 31.01 -7.48 -5.53
N LEU A 209 30.17 -8.49 -5.78
CA LEU A 209 30.17 -9.23 -7.05
C LEU A 209 29.77 -8.35 -8.24
N ALA A 210 28.88 -7.39 -8.04
CA ALA A 210 28.51 -6.42 -9.08
C ALA A 210 29.67 -5.46 -9.37
N GLU A 211 30.35 -4.94 -8.35
CA GLU A 211 31.53 -4.07 -8.50
C GLU A 211 32.67 -4.76 -9.24
N GLU A 212 32.96 -6.03 -8.90
CA GLU A 212 33.98 -6.85 -9.57
C GLU A 212 33.69 -7.05 -11.08
N LYS A 213 32.41 -7.07 -11.46
CA LYS A 213 31.95 -7.21 -12.85
C LYS A 213 31.79 -5.87 -13.58
N GLY A 214 31.91 -4.75 -12.87
CA GLY A 214 31.61 -3.41 -13.41
C GLY A 214 30.11 -3.13 -13.60
N ASP A 215 29.25 -3.93 -12.96
CA ASP A 215 27.79 -3.77 -12.99
C ASP A 215 27.33 -2.69 -12.00
N LYS A 216 26.09 -2.23 -12.16
CA LYS A 216 25.46 -1.28 -11.24
C LYS A 216 25.13 -1.96 -9.91
N THR A 217 25.54 -1.32 -8.80
CA THR A 217 25.19 -1.77 -7.44
C THR A 217 23.80 -1.32 -7.00
N PHE A 218 23.25 -2.02 -6.00
CA PHE A 218 22.02 -1.63 -5.34
C PHE A 218 22.30 -0.66 -4.20
N ALA A 219 21.41 0.33 -4.04
CA ALA A 219 21.57 1.36 -3.01
C ALA A 219 21.26 0.87 -1.59
N ASN A 220 20.29 -0.05 -1.43
CA ASN A 220 19.91 -0.60 -0.14
C ASN A 220 19.33 -2.03 -0.28
N PRO A 221 19.26 -2.80 0.82
CA PRO A 221 18.75 -4.17 0.80
C PRO A 221 17.30 -4.29 0.29
N ARG A 222 16.44 -3.33 0.61
CA ARG A 222 15.03 -3.30 0.16
C ARG A 222 14.92 -3.28 -1.37
N ASN A 223 15.63 -2.37 -2.03
CA ASN A 223 15.67 -2.26 -3.49
C ASN A 223 16.33 -3.48 -4.13
N ALA A 224 17.36 -4.03 -3.49
CA ALA A 224 17.99 -5.27 -3.93
C ALA A 224 17.00 -6.45 -3.86
N ALA A 225 16.22 -6.57 -2.79
CA ALA A 225 15.20 -7.61 -2.65
C ALA A 225 14.10 -7.47 -3.71
N ALA A 226 13.52 -6.26 -3.85
CA ALA A 226 12.46 -5.99 -4.82
C ALA A 226 12.92 -6.21 -6.27
N GLY A 227 14.12 -5.74 -6.63
CA GLY A 227 14.71 -5.95 -7.94
C GLY A 227 15.04 -7.41 -8.22
N SER A 228 15.51 -8.14 -7.19
CA SER A 228 15.85 -9.57 -7.30
C SER A 228 14.62 -10.46 -7.46
N LEU A 229 13.52 -10.12 -6.80
CA LEU A 229 12.28 -10.90 -6.86
C LEU A 229 11.54 -10.69 -8.19
N ARG A 230 11.68 -9.52 -8.82
CA ARG A 230 11.02 -9.15 -10.08
C ARG A 230 11.92 -9.39 -11.30
N GLN A 231 12.49 -10.59 -11.39
CA GLN A 231 13.30 -11.01 -12.53
C GLN A 231 12.50 -11.94 -13.44
N LEU A 232 12.49 -11.68 -14.75
CA LEU A 232 11.81 -12.56 -15.71
C LEU A 232 12.44 -13.95 -15.76
N ASP A 233 13.75 -14.03 -15.53
CA ASP A 233 14.48 -15.28 -15.37
C ASP A 233 14.57 -15.65 -13.88
N PRO A 234 13.88 -16.70 -13.41
CA PRO A 234 13.94 -17.15 -12.03
C PRO A 234 15.34 -17.63 -11.62
N ALA A 235 16.20 -18.05 -12.55
CA ALA A 235 17.58 -18.43 -12.23
C ALA A 235 18.38 -17.23 -11.70
N ILE A 236 18.08 -16.02 -12.19
CA ILE A 236 18.66 -14.79 -11.63
C ILE A 236 18.18 -14.62 -10.20
N ALA A 237 16.88 -14.79 -9.91
CA ALA A 237 16.34 -14.68 -8.55
C ALA A 237 16.94 -15.73 -7.60
N ALA A 238 17.12 -16.98 -8.05
CA ALA A 238 17.73 -18.07 -7.29
C ALA A 238 19.19 -17.81 -6.88
N SER A 239 19.93 -17.03 -7.69
CA SER A 239 21.29 -16.60 -7.36
C SER A 239 21.33 -15.53 -6.24
N ARG A 240 20.19 -14.89 -5.94
CA ARG A 240 20.10 -13.79 -4.98
C ARG A 240 19.78 -14.37 -3.59
N PRO A 241 20.44 -13.88 -2.52
CA PRO A 241 20.18 -14.35 -1.16
C PRO A 241 18.91 -13.70 -0.61
N LEU A 242 17.75 -14.14 -1.09
CA LEU A 242 16.45 -13.70 -0.59
C LEU A 242 16.01 -14.55 0.61
N ALA A 243 15.32 -13.92 1.55
CA ALA A 243 14.67 -14.59 2.67
C ALA A 243 13.23 -14.08 2.82
N PHE A 244 12.33 -14.92 3.32
CA PHE A 244 10.94 -14.58 3.60
C PHE A 244 10.63 -14.69 5.10
N TYR A 245 9.90 -13.72 5.65
CA TYR A 245 9.40 -13.77 7.02
C TYR A 245 7.92 -13.44 7.03
N CYS A 246 7.11 -14.29 7.66
CA CYS A 246 5.67 -14.09 7.75
C CYS A 246 5.28 -13.15 8.91
N TYR A 247 4.17 -12.44 8.74
CA TYR A 247 3.60 -11.55 9.75
C TYR A 247 2.07 -11.66 9.90
N SER A 248 1.37 -12.41 9.04
CA SER A 248 -0.08 -12.64 9.21
C SER A 248 -0.59 -13.86 8.47
N VAL A 249 -1.72 -14.38 8.97
CA VAL A 249 -2.58 -15.35 8.29
C VAL A 249 -3.87 -14.62 7.94
N ASN A 250 -4.25 -14.66 6.67
CA ASN A 250 -5.40 -13.92 6.14
C ASN A 250 -6.57 -14.84 5.79
N GLN A 251 -6.29 -16.12 5.54
CA GLN A 251 -7.28 -17.16 5.30
C GLN A 251 -6.72 -18.50 5.78
N GLY A 252 -7.58 -19.38 6.28
CA GLY A 252 -7.19 -20.74 6.70
C GLY A 252 -6.60 -20.83 8.11
N LEU A 253 -6.76 -19.82 8.96
CA LEU A 253 -6.39 -19.92 10.39
C LEU A 253 -7.47 -20.70 11.16
N SER A 254 -7.06 -21.61 12.05
CA SER A 254 -7.98 -22.34 12.93
C SER A 254 -8.78 -21.38 13.83
N GLU A 255 -10.07 -21.63 14.00
CA GLU A 255 -10.94 -20.89 14.93
C GLU A 255 -10.50 -20.98 16.40
N THR A 256 -9.65 -21.96 16.73
CA THR A 256 -9.08 -22.11 18.08
C THR A 256 -7.98 -21.08 18.38
N ILE A 257 -7.46 -20.39 17.37
CA ILE A 257 -6.41 -19.38 17.51
C ILE A 257 -7.08 -18.01 17.49
N ASP A 258 -7.08 -17.34 18.65
CA ASP A 258 -7.79 -16.08 18.88
C ASP A 258 -6.88 -14.84 18.95
N THR A 259 -5.55 -15.06 18.97
CA THR A 259 -4.55 -13.99 19.08
C THR A 259 -3.53 -14.00 17.94
N GLN A 260 -3.11 -12.80 17.55
CA GLN A 260 -2.06 -12.56 16.57
C GLN A 260 -0.74 -13.22 16.99
N SER A 261 -0.36 -13.11 18.26
CA SER A 261 0.85 -13.78 18.77
C SER A 261 0.79 -15.30 18.64
N ALA A 262 -0.38 -15.92 18.86
CA ALA A 262 -0.56 -17.36 18.70
C ALA A 262 -0.58 -17.76 17.22
N ALA A 263 -1.15 -16.94 16.33
CA ALA A 263 -1.10 -17.17 14.89
C ALA A 263 0.35 -17.13 14.37
N LEU A 264 1.17 -16.18 14.84
CA LEU A 264 2.59 -16.12 14.50
C LEU A 264 3.37 -17.31 15.05
N ALA A 265 3.09 -17.75 16.29
CA ALA A 265 3.71 -18.95 16.85
C ALA A 265 3.36 -20.20 16.01
N TRP A 266 2.09 -20.37 15.65
CA TRP A 266 1.62 -21.45 14.79
C TRP A 266 2.29 -21.45 13.42
N LEU A 267 2.46 -20.27 12.80
CA LEU A 267 3.21 -20.15 11.54
C LEU A 267 4.66 -20.65 11.69
N GLY A 268 5.30 -20.36 12.82
CA GLY A 268 6.62 -20.90 13.16
C GLY A 268 6.62 -22.43 13.26
N ASP A 269 5.63 -22.99 13.95
CA ASP A 269 5.50 -24.44 14.15
C ASP A 269 5.27 -25.21 12.85
N ILE A 270 4.58 -24.62 11.87
CA ILE A 270 4.33 -25.26 10.57
C ILE A 270 5.46 -25.04 9.54
N GLY A 271 6.52 -24.30 9.89
CA GLY A 271 7.75 -24.21 9.09
C GLY A 271 8.08 -22.84 8.49
N PHE A 272 7.38 -21.76 8.86
CA PHE A 272 7.75 -20.42 8.43
C PHE A 272 8.78 -19.77 9.36
N SER A 273 9.62 -18.90 8.79
CA SER A 273 10.42 -17.97 9.58
C SER A 273 9.55 -16.82 10.10
N VAL A 274 9.57 -16.61 11.42
CA VAL A 274 8.87 -15.52 12.10
C VAL A 274 9.91 -14.62 12.76
N SER A 275 9.73 -13.31 12.69
CA SER A 275 10.63 -12.36 13.36
C SER A 275 10.39 -12.31 14.88
N ALA A 276 11.19 -11.56 15.62
CA ALA A 276 10.98 -11.41 17.06
C ALA A 276 9.63 -10.71 17.34
N VAL A 277 8.84 -11.32 18.23
CA VAL A 277 7.51 -10.86 18.65
C VAL A 277 7.47 -10.68 20.15
N ARG A 278 6.74 -9.66 20.63
CA ARG A 278 6.47 -9.45 22.06
C ARG A 278 5.05 -8.94 22.28
N VAL A 279 4.34 -9.54 23.23
CA VAL A 279 3.06 -9.03 23.71
C VAL A 279 3.30 -7.96 24.78
N VAL A 280 2.65 -6.81 24.64
CA VAL A 280 2.71 -5.66 25.55
C VAL A 280 1.31 -5.21 25.95
N LYS A 281 1.16 -4.67 27.16
CA LYS A 281 -0.17 -4.35 27.71
C LYS A 281 -0.51 -2.86 27.70
N ASN A 282 0.48 -2.00 27.52
CA ASN A 282 0.32 -0.56 27.65
C ASN A 282 1.40 0.21 26.87
N PRO A 283 1.20 1.53 26.65
CA PRO A 283 2.16 2.36 25.91
C PRO A 283 3.58 2.35 26.50
N ARG A 284 3.73 2.22 27.82
CA ARG A 284 5.05 2.21 28.48
C ARG A 284 5.83 0.94 28.20
N GLU A 285 5.17 -0.21 28.26
CA GLU A 285 5.79 -1.49 27.86
C GLU A 285 6.15 -1.50 26.38
N ALA A 286 5.28 -0.94 25.53
CA ALA A 286 5.55 -0.79 24.11
C ALA A 286 6.78 0.10 23.86
N GLN A 287 6.86 1.23 24.56
CA GLN A 287 8.01 2.14 24.50
C GLN A 287 9.31 1.46 24.94
N ALA A 288 9.29 0.74 26.06
CA ALA A 288 10.46 0.05 26.58
C ALA A 288 10.96 -1.03 25.60
N TYR A 289 10.04 -1.73 24.91
CA TYR A 289 10.44 -2.69 23.88
C TYR A 289 11.05 -2.01 22.66
N TYR A 290 10.44 -0.92 22.19
CA TYR A 290 10.96 -0.08 21.11
C TYR A 290 12.37 0.44 21.37
N GLU A 291 12.64 0.95 22.57
CA GLU A 291 13.98 1.42 22.97
C GLU A 291 14.99 0.28 22.95
N SER A 292 14.63 -0.88 23.52
CA SER A 292 15.51 -2.07 23.53
C SER A 292 15.84 -2.58 22.12
N MET A 293 14.92 -2.44 21.16
CA MET A 293 15.15 -2.82 19.77
C MET A 293 15.97 -1.78 19.01
N THR A 294 15.85 -0.50 19.36
CA THR A 294 16.68 0.58 18.80
C THR A 294 18.16 0.31 19.06
N GLU A 295 18.52 -0.12 20.28
CA GLU A 295 19.90 -0.48 20.65
C GLU A 295 20.43 -1.72 19.91
N LYS A 296 19.54 -2.68 19.61
CA LYS A 296 19.91 -3.94 18.96
C LYS A 296 19.87 -3.87 17.43
N ARG A 297 19.24 -2.84 16.86
CA ARG A 297 18.98 -2.68 15.43
C ARG A 297 20.19 -2.94 14.54
N ALA A 298 21.35 -2.37 14.89
CA ALA A 298 22.58 -2.51 14.11
C ALA A 298 23.05 -3.97 14.00
N LYS A 299 22.76 -4.79 15.02
CA LYS A 299 23.20 -6.20 15.13
C LYS A 299 22.26 -7.18 14.43
N LEU A 300 21.09 -6.74 13.96
CA LEU A 300 20.18 -7.62 13.24
C LEU A 300 20.75 -7.97 11.86
N PRO A 301 20.54 -9.21 11.38
CA PRO A 301 21.06 -9.66 10.09
C PRO A 301 20.31 -9.05 8.90
N PHE A 302 19.25 -8.29 9.14
CA PHE A 302 18.43 -7.60 8.14
C PHE A 302 18.12 -6.17 8.58
N GLU A 303 17.64 -5.36 7.65
CA GLU A 303 17.21 -3.99 7.91
C GLU A 303 15.77 -3.94 8.44
N ILE A 304 15.56 -3.06 9.41
CA ILE A 304 14.23 -2.73 9.96
C ILE A 304 14.08 -1.21 10.01
N ASP A 305 12.87 -0.72 9.74
CA ASP A 305 12.55 0.72 9.70
C ASP A 305 11.67 1.19 10.88
N GLY A 306 11.39 0.28 11.82
CA GLY A 306 10.58 0.53 13.01
C GLY A 306 10.11 -0.78 13.65
N MET A 307 9.02 -0.67 14.40
CA MET A 307 8.24 -1.79 14.92
C MET A 307 6.81 -1.70 14.40
N VAL A 308 6.11 -2.81 14.32
CA VAL A 308 4.65 -2.82 14.07
C VAL A 308 3.97 -3.16 15.39
N ILE A 309 2.89 -2.45 15.68
CA ILE A 309 2.05 -2.67 16.86
C ILE A 309 0.67 -3.04 16.36
N LYS A 310 0.15 -4.20 16.77
CA LYS A 310 -1.16 -4.72 16.40
C LYS A 310 -1.95 -5.04 17.66
N VAL A 311 -3.26 -4.77 17.67
CA VAL A 311 -4.15 -5.33 18.72
C VAL A 311 -4.02 -6.85 18.68
N ASN A 312 -3.70 -7.49 19.81
CA ASN A 312 -3.35 -8.90 19.82
C ASN A 312 -4.58 -9.79 19.56
N ASN A 313 -5.76 -9.42 20.05
CA ASN A 313 -6.98 -10.20 19.87
C ASN A 313 -7.56 -10.03 18.44
N LEU A 314 -7.73 -11.14 17.71
CA LEU A 314 -8.16 -11.15 16.31
C LEU A 314 -9.63 -10.73 16.12
N ALA A 315 -10.52 -11.09 17.06
CA ALA A 315 -11.92 -10.65 17.01
C ALA A 315 -12.04 -9.12 17.16
N LEU A 316 -11.21 -8.52 18.02
CA LEU A 316 -11.14 -7.07 18.14
C LEU A 316 -10.60 -6.40 16.88
N GLN A 317 -9.66 -7.01 16.15
CA GLN A 317 -9.20 -6.49 14.86
C GLN A 317 -10.36 -6.43 13.85
N GLN A 318 -11.17 -7.48 13.77
CA GLN A 318 -12.35 -7.52 12.89
C GLN A 318 -13.37 -6.44 13.27
N GLN A 319 -13.67 -6.29 14.56
CA GLN A 319 -14.59 -5.25 15.06
C GLN A 319 -14.09 -3.82 14.76
N LEU A 320 -12.79 -3.57 14.97
CA LEU A 320 -12.20 -2.25 14.73
C LEU A 320 -12.17 -1.90 13.24
N GLY A 321 -11.97 -2.90 12.37
CA GLY A 321 -11.97 -2.74 10.92
C GLY A 321 -10.87 -1.82 10.38
N PHE A 322 -11.16 -1.19 9.24
CA PHE A 322 -10.18 -0.44 8.45
C PHE A 322 -10.60 1.02 8.23
N LEU A 323 -9.63 1.87 7.95
CA LEU A 323 -9.79 3.10 7.20
C LEU A 323 -9.55 2.81 5.71
N SER A 324 -9.78 3.78 4.83
CA SER A 324 -9.65 3.59 3.38
C SER A 324 -8.29 3.04 2.91
N ARG A 325 -7.22 3.17 3.71
CA ARG A 325 -5.86 2.75 3.34
C ARG A 325 -5.07 2.02 4.43
N GLU A 326 -5.59 1.92 5.65
CA GLU A 326 -4.86 1.38 6.81
C GLU A 326 -5.81 0.75 7.85
N PRO A 327 -5.38 -0.30 8.58
CA PRO A 327 -6.15 -0.87 9.68
C PRO A 327 -6.23 0.07 10.87
N ARG A 328 -7.38 0.10 11.56
CA ARG A 328 -7.55 0.89 12.80
C ARG A 328 -6.88 0.24 14.01
N TRP A 329 -6.57 -1.04 13.90
CA TRP A 329 -6.03 -1.89 14.95
C TRP A 329 -4.52 -2.11 14.86
N ALA A 330 -3.83 -1.53 13.86
CA ALA A 330 -2.38 -1.61 13.75
C ALA A 330 -1.72 -0.31 13.29
N THR A 331 -0.49 -0.08 13.75
CA THR A 331 0.33 1.07 13.36
C THR A 331 1.82 0.71 13.29
N ALA A 332 2.57 1.39 12.45
CA ALA A 332 4.02 1.33 12.40
C ALA A 332 4.62 2.37 13.35
N TYR A 333 5.27 1.92 14.43
CA TYR A 333 6.08 2.78 15.30
C TYR A 333 7.50 2.92 14.73
N LYS A 334 7.73 4.00 13.99
CA LYS A 334 8.95 4.22 13.21
C LYS A 334 10.14 4.61 14.08
N PHE A 335 11.33 4.13 13.71
CA PHE A 335 12.56 4.68 14.29
C PHE A 335 12.77 6.12 13.84
N PRO A 336 13.44 6.96 14.64
CA PRO A 336 13.83 8.29 14.21
C PRO A 336 14.70 8.13 12.96
N ALA A 337 14.32 8.76 11.86
CA ALA A 337 15.09 8.58 10.66
C ALA A 337 16.42 9.33 10.75
N GLU A 338 17.42 8.80 10.05
CA GLU A 338 18.74 9.42 9.99
C GLU A 338 18.59 10.86 9.47
N THR A 339 19.02 11.80 10.28
CA THR A 339 19.04 13.21 9.93
C THR A 339 20.47 13.56 9.57
N VAL A 340 20.67 14.10 8.37
CA VAL A 340 21.99 14.47 7.87
C VAL A 340 21.99 15.95 7.55
N MET A 341 23.09 16.62 7.90
CA MET A 341 23.28 18.03 7.55
C MET A 341 23.85 18.13 6.13
N THR A 342 23.25 19.00 5.33
CA THR A 342 23.77 19.35 4.00
C THR A 342 23.43 20.80 3.66
N ARG A 343 24.04 21.33 2.60
CA ARG A 343 23.75 22.69 2.11
C ARG A 343 22.52 22.68 1.21
N LEU A 344 21.62 23.63 1.42
CA LEU A 344 20.56 23.96 0.49
C LEU A 344 21.10 24.93 -0.56
N ASN A 345 21.44 24.45 -1.74
CA ASN A 345 22.04 25.25 -2.80
C ASN A 345 21.04 26.23 -3.42
N ASP A 346 19.82 25.77 -3.70
CA ASP A 346 18.80 26.58 -4.37
C ASP A 346 17.38 26.13 -4.00
N ILE A 347 16.37 26.95 -4.34
CA ILE A 347 14.95 26.63 -4.18
C ILE A 347 14.24 26.87 -5.52
N GLU A 348 13.79 25.79 -6.14
CA GLU A 348 13.00 25.82 -7.37
C GLU A 348 11.51 25.73 -7.08
N TRP A 349 10.70 26.33 -7.97
CA TRP A 349 9.25 26.31 -7.89
C TRP A 349 8.67 25.37 -8.95
N GLN A 350 8.08 24.27 -8.51
CA GLN A 350 7.40 23.32 -9.39
C GLN A 350 5.91 23.65 -9.48
N VAL A 351 5.32 23.47 -10.67
CA VAL A 351 3.90 23.70 -10.92
C VAL A 351 3.21 22.35 -11.09
N GLY A 352 2.37 21.97 -10.14
CA GLY A 352 1.60 20.72 -10.22
C GLY A 352 0.33 20.85 -11.06
N ARG A 353 -0.32 19.71 -11.33
CA ARG A 353 -1.59 19.58 -12.10
C ARG A 353 -2.67 20.63 -11.84
N THR A 354 -2.92 21.00 -10.58
CA THR A 354 -3.96 21.97 -10.19
C THR A 354 -3.42 23.39 -10.08
N GLY A 355 -2.30 23.66 -10.75
CA GLY A 355 -1.55 24.91 -10.69
C GLY A 355 -0.80 25.10 -9.37
N GLN A 356 -0.76 24.11 -8.47
CA GLN A 356 -0.08 24.26 -7.18
C GLN A 356 1.38 24.59 -7.38
N ILE A 357 1.83 25.69 -6.77
CA ILE A 357 3.23 26.11 -6.76
C ILE A 357 3.90 25.49 -5.53
N THR A 358 4.71 24.45 -5.76
CA THR A 358 5.38 23.69 -4.71
C THR A 358 6.87 24.02 -4.72
N PRO A 359 7.42 24.51 -3.60
CA PRO A 359 8.85 24.74 -3.49
C PRO A 359 9.63 23.44 -3.27
N VAL A 360 10.71 23.27 -4.03
CA VAL A 360 11.63 22.13 -3.96
C VAL A 360 13.03 22.66 -3.72
N GLY A 361 13.63 22.26 -2.60
CA GLY A 361 15.00 22.59 -2.28
C GLY A 361 15.99 21.70 -3.03
N LYS A 362 17.01 22.31 -3.64
CA LYS A 362 18.16 21.64 -4.24
C LYS A 362 19.27 21.52 -3.23
N LEU A 363 19.59 20.30 -2.85
CA LEU A 363 20.60 20.01 -1.85
C LEU A 363 21.94 19.74 -2.50
N GLU A 364 23.01 20.08 -1.80
CA GLU A 364 24.30 19.47 -2.03
C GLU A 364 24.16 17.95 -1.81
N PRO A 365 24.54 17.10 -2.79
CA PRO A 365 24.27 15.67 -2.73
C PRO A 365 24.81 15.02 -1.46
N VAL A 366 23.93 14.42 -0.67
CA VAL A 366 24.26 13.82 0.63
C VAL A 366 23.66 12.43 0.75
N LYS A 367 24.36 11.49 1.38
CA LYS A 367 23.82 10.15 1.67
C LYS A 367 22.95 10.18 2.91
N VAL A 368 21.70 9.75 2.80
CA VAL A 368 20.72 9.61 3.90
C VAL A 368 20.02 8.27 3.78
N GLY A 369 20.18 7.37 4.77
CA GLY A 369 19.58 6.03 4.71
C GLY A 369 20.00 5.23 3.47
N GLY A 370 21.29 5.23 3.14
CA GLY A 370 21.88 4.48 2.02
C GLY A 370 21.67 5.06 0.62
N VAL A 371 20.85 6.11 0.45
CA VAL A 371 20.58 6.74 -0.86
C VAL A 371 21.13 8.16 -0.90
N THR A 372 21.68 8.57 -2.05
CA THR A 372 22.09 9.96 -2.28
C THR A 372 20.86 10.82 -2.57
N VAL A 373 20.64 11.82 -1.73
CA VAL A 373 19.56 12.80 -1.84
C VAL A 373 20.13 14.12 -2.36
N SER A 374 19.52 14.65 -3.42
CA SER A 374 19.82 15.97 -3.99
C SER A 374 18.61 16.91 -4.05
N ASN A 375 17.43 16.44 -3.69
CA ASN A 375 16.20 17.23 -3.67
C ASN A 375 15.44 17.00 -2.35
N VAL A 376 14.78 18.04 -1.85
CA VAL A 376 13.97 18.00 -0.63
C VAL A 376 12.67 18.79 -0.83
N THR A 377 11.55 18.30 -0.30
CA THR A 377 10.34 19.11 -0.32
C THR A 377 10.40 20.19 0.77
N LEU A 378 9.99 21.41 0.42
CA LEU A 378 9.77 22.48 1.38
C LEU A 378 8.26 22.70 1.64
N HIS A 379 7.43 21.72 1.26
CA HIS A 379 5.98 21.68 1.42
C HIS A 379 5.19 22.81 0.71
N ASN A 380 5.29 24.03 1.20
CA ASN A 380 4.59 25.20 0.69
C ASN A 380 5.30 26.48 1.17
N PHE A 381 4.85 27.64 0.67
CA PHE A 381 5.45 28.92 1.04
C PHE A 381 5.30 29.26 2.53
N GLY A 382 4.19 28.85 3.17
CA GLY A 382 4.01 29.04 4.61
C GLY A 382 5.05 28.29 5.45
N GLU A 383 5.43 27.08 5.03
CA GLU A 383 6.49 26.30 5.69
C GLU A 383 7.87 26.93 5.49
N ILE A 384 8.15 27.49 4.30
CA ILE A 384 9.37 28.27 4.07
C ILE A 384 9.46 29.45 5.04
N GLN A 385 8.36 30.18 5.22
CA GLN A 385 8.30 31.31 6.15
C GLN A 385 8.44 30.86 7.61
N ARG A 386 7.81 29.74 7.99
CA ARG A 386 7.88 29.18 9.34
C ARG A 386 9.30 28.77 9.71
N LEU A 387 10.01 28.14 8.78
CA LEU A 387 11.40 27.71 8.96
C LEU A 387 12.41 28.85 8.72
N ASP A 388 11.99 29.96 8.11
CA ASP A 388 12.86 30.99 7.52
C ASP A 388 14.00 30.37 6.70
N VAL A 389 13.70 29.34 5.90
CA VAL A 389 14.71 28.62 5.11
C VAL A 389 15.09 29.40 3.86
N ARG A 390 16.39 29.49 3.55
CA ARG A 390 16.91 30.27 2.44
C ARG A 390 17.94 29.49 1.63
N ALA A 391 18.10 29.86 0.35
CA ALA A 391 19.20 29.36 -0.45
C ALA A 391 20.54 29.73 0.22
N GLY A 392 21.47 28.77 0.22
CA GLY A 392 22.77 28.81 0.91
C GLY A 392 22.76 28.28 2.35
N ASP A 393 21.59 28.12 2.99
CA ASP A 393 21.52 27.65 4.38
C ASP A 393 22.04 26.22 4.54
N MET A 394 22.64 25.96 5.71
CA MET A 394 22.84 24.59 6.18
C MET A 394 21.53 24.07 6.75
N VAL A 395 21.08 22.91 6.26
CA VAL A 395 19.81 22.29 6.64
C VAL A 395 20.02 20.87 7.12
N SER A 396 19.26 20.48 8.15
CA SER A 396 19.08 19.10 8.54
C SER A 396 17.99 18.48 7.68
N VAL A 397 18.35 17.44 6.94
CA VAL A 397 17.46 16.72 6.04
C VAL A 397 17.21 15.34 6.61
N HIS A 398 15.95 15.00 6.70
CA HIS A 398 15.45 13.74 7.22
C HIS A 398 14.75 12.97 6.12
N ARG A 399 15.04 11.66 6.02
CA ARG A 399 14.36 10.74 5.10
C ARG A 399 13.88 9.52 5.87
N ALA A 400 12.56 9.35 5.96
CA ALA A 400 11.95 8.14 6.52
C ALA A 400 11.61 7.14 5.39
N GLY A 401 12.30 6.00 5.36
CA GLY A 401 12.10 4.96 4.33
C GLY A 401 12.32 5.48 2.90
N ASP A 402 11.52 4.99 1.95
CA ASP A 402 11.56 5.43 0.54
C ASP A 402 10.71 6.69 0.25
N VAL A 403 10.38 7.49 1.26
CA VAL A 403 9.56 8.70 1.13
C VAL A 403 10.41 9.92 0.76
N ILE A 404 9.77 10.94 0.14
CA ILE A 404 10.37 12.23 -0.20
C ILE A 404 11.04 12.86 1.04
N PRO A 405 12.34 13.22 0.97
CA PRO A 405 13.07 13.86 2.07
C PRO A 405 12.45 15.20 2.47
N LYS A 406 12.59 15.56 3.76
CA LYS A 406 12.07 16.82 4.32
C LYS A 406 13.16 17.55 5.12
N VAL A 407 13.08 18.88 5.12
CA VAL A 407 13.91 19.71 6.02
C VAL A 407 13.30 19.70 7.41
N THR A 408 14.07 19.33 8.43
CA THR A 408 13.64 19.33 9.84
C THR A 408 14.10 20.56 10.60
N ARG A 409 15.28 21.08 10.25
CA ARG A 409 15.88 22.23 10.91
C ARG A 409 16.75 23.02 9.94
N VAL A 410 16.76 24.33 10.11
CA VAL A 410 17.71 25.26 9.49
C VAL A 410 18.74 25.68 10.54
N TRP A 411 20.01 25.66 10.20
CA TRP A 411 21.10 26.08 11.08
C TRP A 411 21.42 27.55 10.85
N HIS A 412 20.58 28.43 11.41
CA HIS A 412 20.68 29.89 11.24
C HIS A 412 22.03 30.46 11.67
N GLU A 413 22.70 29.81 12.63
CA GLU A 413 24.05 30.14 13.11
C GLU A 413 25.13 29.95 12.03
N GLN A 414 24.86 29.18 10.98
CA GLN A 414 25.76 28.95 9.84
C GLN A 414 25.25 29.63 8.55
N ARG A 415 24.28 30.54 8.68
CA ARG A 415 23.69 31.25 7.55
C ARG A 415 24.73 32.18 6.91
N PRO A 416 24.91 32.12 5.58
CA PRO A 416 25.71 33.11 4.86
C PRO A 416 25.16 34.53 5.04
N GLU A 417 26.05 35.51 5.22
CA GLU A 417 25.66 36.92 5.45
C GLU A 417 24.85 37.53 4.29
N ASN A 418 25.04 37.02 3.06
CA ASN A 418 24.36 37.49 1.86
C ASN A 418 23.03 36.75 1.57
N SER A 419 22.54 35.93 2.49
CA SER A 419 21.34 35.12 2.28
C SER A 419 20.04 35.95 2.31
N GLN A 420 19.26 35.87 1.23
CA GLN A 420 18.02 36.63 1.05
C GLN A 420 16.79 35.79 1.43
N PRO A 421 15.78 36.39 2.10
CA PRO A 421 14.50 35.72 2.32
C PRO A 421 13.84 35.29 1.01
N VAL A 422 13.35 34.07 0.97
CA VAL A 422 12.64 33.53 -0.19
C VAL A 422 11.31 34.25 -0.36
N GLN A 423 11.02 34.71 -1.58
CA GLN A 423 9.75 35.33 -1.93
C GLN A 423 8.93 34.38 -2.79
N LEU A 424 7.62 34.38 -2.59
CA LEU A 424 6.70 33.69 -3.50
C LEU A 424 6.80 34.38 -4.87
N PRO A 425 6.98 33.63 -5.97
CA PRO A 425 7.05 34.23 -7.29
C PRO A 425 5.70 34.88 -7.61
N SER A 426 5.74 36.09 -8.20
CA SER A 426 4.52 36.81 -8.61
C SER A 426 3.91 36.23 -9.90
N THR A 427 4.73 35.55 -10.70
CA THR A 427 4.36 34.90 -11.95
C THR A 427 4.76 33.43 -11.94
N CYS A 428 4.02 32.62 -12.70
CA CYS A 428 4.28 31.20 -12.83
C CYS A 428 5.61 30.98 -13.58
N PRO A 429 6.54 30.17 -13.06
CA PRO A 429 7.84 29.94 -13.72
C PRO A 429 7.75 29.19 -15.04
N VAL A 430 6.57 28.67 -15.40
CA VAL A 430 6.34 27.89 -16.63
C VAL A 430 5.55 28.67 -17.69
N CYS A 431 4.56 29.47 -17.29
CA CYS A 431 3.64 30.12 -18.23
C CYS A 431 3.41 31.61 -17.97
N ASP A 432 4.21 32.21 -17.08
CA ASP A 432 4.17 33.63 -16.70
C ASP A 432 2.83 34.16 -16.16
N SER A 433 1.81 33.30 -16.03
CA SER A 433 0.52 33.67 -15.47
C SER A 433 0.63 34.06 -13.99
N PRO A 434 -0.21 34.97 -13.48
CA PRO A 434 -0.15 35.37 -12.08
C PRO A 434 -0.22 34.20 -11.11
N VAL A 435 0.64 34.23 -10.09
CA VAL A 435 0.59 33.30 -8.95
C VAL A 435 -0.20 33.98 -7.84
N VAL A 436 -1.20 33.26 -7.32
CA VAL A 436 -2.07 33.74 -6.25
C VAL A 436 -1.99 32.80 -5.05
N LEU A 437 -1.91 33.38 -3.86
CA LEU A 437 -2.15 32.67 -2.59
C LEU A 437 -3.51 33.13 -2.07
N PRO A 438 -4.60 32.36 -2.28
CA PRO A 438 -5.93 32.76 -1.85
C PRO A 438 -5.97 33.03 -0.34
N LYS A 439 -6.76 34.04 0.07
CA LYS A 439 -7.09 34.21 1.48
C LYS A 439 -7.76 32.93 1.97
N ASP A 440 -7.26 32.39 3.08
CA ASP A 440 -7.71 31.13 3.71
C ASP A 440 -7.19 29.82 3.07
N GLU A 441 -6.30 29.87 2.07
CA GLU A 441 -5.57 28.69 1.58
C GLU A 441 -4.08 28.74 1.94
N ALA A 442 -3.50 27.58 2.27
CA ALA A 442 -2.07 27.46 2.55
C ALA A 442 -1.19 27.34 1.28
N LEU A 443 -1.82 27.15 0.11
CA LEU A 443 -1.14 26.74 -1.12
C LEU A 443 -1.26 27.80 -2.21
N ALA A 444 -0.12 28.28 -2.69
CA ALA A 444 -0.05 29.21 -3.82
C ALA A 444 -0.32 28.48 -5.14
N ARG A 445 -0.89 29.19 -6.12
CA ARG A 445 -1.33 28.60 -7.38
C ARG A 445 -1.10 29.50 -8.59
N CYS A 446 -0.67 28.88 -9.68
CA CYS A 446 -0.72 29.44 -11.03
C CYS A 446 -2.18 29.57 -11.48
N THR A 447 -2.57 30.78 -11.88
CA THR A 447 -3.90 31.07 -12.45
C THR A 447 -4.03 30.66 -13.92
N GLY A 448 -2.93 30.24 -14.54
CA GLY A 448 -2.85 29.90 -15.97
C GLY A 448 -3.71 28.73 -16.40
N GLY A 449 -4.22 27.89 -15.49
CA GLY A 449 -5.16 26.81 -15.80
C GLY A 449 -4.80 26.04 -17.07
N LEU A 450 -5.71 26.05 -18.06
CA LEU A 450 -5.56 25.41 -19.37
C LEU A 450 -4.47 26.02 -20.26
N PHE A 451 -4.05 27.25 -20.00
CA PHE A 451 -2.94 27.88 -20.73
C PHE A 451 -1.58 27.43 -20.21
N CYS A 452 -1.51 26.88 -18.99
CA CYS A 452 -0.24 26.49 -18.38
C CYS A 452 0.21 25.11 -18.88
N PRO A 453 1.34 25.00 -19.61
CA PRO A 453 1.83 23.72 -20.12
C PRO A 453 2.08 22.70 -19.02
N ALA A 454 2.61 23.11 -17.87
CA ALA A 454 2.84 22.21 -16.74
C ALA A 454 1.52 21.63 -16.19
N GLN A 455 0.43 22.41 -16.15
CA GLN A 455 -0.85 21.88 -15.70
C GLN A 455 -1.43 20.88 -16.72
N GLN A 456 -1.25 21.15 -18.02
CA GLN A 456 -1.68 20.25 -19.08
C GLN A 456 -0.88 18.94 -19.07
N GLN A 457 0.45 19.02 -19.03
CA GLN A 457 1.33 17.84 -18.96
C GLN A 457 1.06 16.99 -17.71
N GLU A 458 0.94 17.61 -16.53
CA GLU A 458 0.64 16.89 -15.29
C GLU A 458 -0.78 16.30 -15.29
N ALA A 459 -1.74 16.91 -15.99
CA ALA A 459 -3.07 16.33 -16.19
C ALA A 459 -2.99 15.07 -17.07
N LEU A 460 -2.20 15.08 -18.14
CA LEU A 460 -1.94 13.89 -18.96
C LEU A 460 -1.28 12.78 -18.13
N ILE A 461 -0.24 13.12 -17.36
CA ILE A 461 0.50 12.16 -16.50
C ILE A 461 -0.44 11.55 -15.45
N HIS A 462 -1.28 12.36 -14.83
CA HIS A 462 -2.29 11.89 -13.88
C HIS A 462 -3.28 10.93 -14.54
N PHE A 463 -3.79 11.29 -15.73
CA PHE A 463 -4.78 10.51 -16.45
C PHE A 463 -4.30 9.09 -16.79
N VAL A 464 -3.04 8.94 -17.22
CA VAL A 464 -2.46 7.63 -17.58
C VAL A 464 -1.98 6.82 -16.38
N SER A 465 -1.92 7.42 -15.19
CA SER A 465 -1.33 6.79 -14.00
C SER A 465 -2.04 5.48 -13.60
N ARG A 466 -1.31 4.63 -12.86
CA ARG A 466 -1.78 3.28 -12.46
C ARG A 466 -3.13 3.25 -11.76
N ARG A 467 -3.52 4.31 -11.04
CA ARG A 467 -4.81 4.39 -10.34
C ARG A 467 -5.92 5.05 -11.15
N ALA A 468 -5.58 5.65 -12.29
CA ALA A 468 -6.48 6.35 -13.19
C ALA A 468 -6.83 5.45 -14.39
N MET A 469 -6.25 5.67 -15.57
CA MET A 469 -6.50 4.81 -16.74
C MET A 469 -5.52 3.64 -16.89
N ASP A 470 -4.42 3.62 -16.11
CA ASP A 470 -3.40 2.54 -16.12
C ASP A 470 -2.89 2.20 -17.52
N ILE A 471 -2.34 3.20 -18.20
CA ILE A 471 -1.78 3.03 -19.54
C ILE A 471 -0.30 2.71 -19.44
N ASP A 472 0.00 1.41 -19.34
CA ASP A 472 1.37 0.91 -19.24
C ASP A 472 2.22 1.32 -20.45
N GLY A 473 3.46 1.73 -20.18
CA GLY A 473 4.42 2.18 -21.21
C GLY A 473 4.30 3.67 -21.58
N LEU A 474 3.17 4.33 -21.30
CA LEU A 474 2.99 5.76 -21.55
C LEU A 474 3.42 6.61 -20.33
N GLY A 475 4.72 6.63 -20.05
CA GLY A 475 5.31 7.36 -18.93
C GLY A 475 5.37 8.88 -19.12
N ALA A 476 5.70 9.61 -18.04
CA ALA A 476 5.76 11.07 -18.03
C ALA A 476 6.71 11.66 -19.08
N SER A 477 7.87 11.04 -19.32
CA SER A 477 8.82 11.50 -20.35
C SER A 477 8.23 11.47 -21.76
N TRP A 478 7.45 10.45 -22.08
CA TRP A 478 6.80 10.33 -23.39
C TRP A 478 5.66 11.32 -23.54
N LEU A 479 4.82 11.47 -22.51
CA LEU A 479 3.74 12.46 -22.53
C LEU A 479 4.26 13.90 -22.68
N ILE A 480 5.34 14.25 -21.98
CA ILE A 480 6.00 15.55 -22.14
C ILE A 480 6.51 15.70 -23.58
N SER A 481 7.21 14.70 -24.11
CA SER A 481 7.71 14.73 -25.49
C SER A 481 6.58 14.86 -26.52
N PHE A 482 5.51 14.07 -26.39
CA PHE A 482 4.37 14.12 -27.30
C PHE A 482 3.63 15.46 -27.23
N PHE A 483 3.54 16.03 -26.03
CA PHE A 483 2.99 17.37 -25.83
C PHE A 483 3.84 18.45 -26.50
N GLU A 484 5.17 18.39 -26.35
CA GLU A 484 6.12 19.32 -26.98
C GLU A 484 6.10 19.26 -28.51
N HIS A 485 5.92 18.06 -29.07
CA HIS A 485 5.74 17.86 -30.52
C HIS A 485 4.31 18.18 -31.00
N GLY A 486 3.41 18.55 -30.09
CA GLY A 486 2.03 18.91 -30.43
C GLY A 486 1.13 17.73 -30.79
N LEU A 487 1.56 16.50 -30.55
CA LEU A 487 0.82 15.26 -30.80
C LEU A 487 -0.34 15.06 -29.83
N VAL A 488 -0.21 15.60 -28.60
CA VAL A 488 -1.21 15.46 -27.53
C VAL A 488 -1.36 16.80 -26.83
N LYS A 489 -2.59 17.31 -26.69
CA LYS A 489 -2.88 18.54 -25.94
C LYS A 489 -3.88 18.30 -24.83
N THR A 490 -4.80 17.39 -25.06
CA THR A 490 -5.83 16.94 -24.12
C THR A 490 -5.72 15.45 -23.88
N VAL A 491 -6.33 14.97 -22.80
CA VAL A 491 -6.38 13.54 -22.49
C VAL A 491 -7.12 12.73 -23.56
N ALA A 492 -8.01 13.36 -24.34
CA ALA A 492 -8.70 12.69 -25.44
C ALA A 492 -7.76 12.38 -26.62
N ASP A 493 -6.77 13.25 -26.86
CA ASP A 493 -5.80 13.09 -27.96
C ASP A 493 -4.92 11.85 -27.77
N ILE A 494 -4.76 11.36 -26.53
CA ILE A 494 -4.05 10.10 -26.23
C ILE A 494 -4.66 8.94 -27.04
N TYR A 495 -5.99 8.89 -27.15
CA TYR A 495 -6.67 7.83 -27.90
C TYR A 495 -6.60 8.02 -29.42
N GLN A 496 -6.10 9.17 -29.89
CA GLN A 496 -5.86 9.47 -31.31
C GLN A 496 -4.40 9.24 -31.73
N LEU A 497 -3.49 8.87 -30.81
CA LEU A 497 -2.08 8.64 -31.10
C LEU A 497 -1.83 7.55 -32.16
N HIS A 498 -2.77 6.62 -32.35
CA HIS A 498 -2.70 5.62 -33.41
C HIS A 498 -2.64 6.24 -34.82
N THR A 499 -3.19 7.45 -35.00
CA THR A 499 -3.11 8.21 -36.26
C THR A 499 -1.74 8.82 -36.52
N HIS A 500 -0.89 8.88 -35.49
CA HIS A 500 0.48 9.43 -35.53
C HIS A 500 1.55 8.34 -35.42
N GLN A 501 1.21 7.07 -35.68
CA GLN A 501 2.12 5.93 -35.48
C GLN A 501 3.48 6.11 -36.16
N ASP A 502 3.51 6.57 -37.42
CA ASP A 502 4.75 6.77 -38.17
C ASP A 502 5.63 7.86 -37.55
N GLU A 503 5.02 8.94 -37.07
CA GLU A 503 5.72 10.05 -36.41
C GLU A 503 6.28 9.61 -35.05
N LEU A 504 5.53 8.79 -34.30
CA LEU A 504 5.98 8.22 -33.03
C LEU A 504 7.23 7.35 -33.21
N ILE A 505 7.27 6.50 -34.24
CA ILE A 505 8.42 5.62 -34.54
C ILE A 505 9.70 6.42 -34.83
N THR A 506 9.57 7.66 -35.31
CA THR A 506 10.72 8.51 -35.63
C THR A 506 11.35 9.18 -34.40
N LEU A 507 10.67 9.15 -33.24
CA LEU A 507 11.18 9.74 -32.00
C LEU A 507 12.34 8.93 -31.44
N GLU A 508 13.40 9.63 -31.01
CA GLU A 508 14.61 9.01 -30.49
C GLU A 508 14.27 8.09 -29.30
N LYS A 509 14.72 6.82 -29.38
CA LYS A 509 14.49 5.75 -28.37
C LYS A 509 13.08 5.15 -28.34
N LEU A 510 12.20 5.49 -29.29
CA LEU A 510 10.87 4.87 -29.43
C LEU A 510 10.81 3.96 -30.67
N GLY A 511 11.22 2.70 -30.53
CA GLY A 511 11.17 1.72 -31.62
C GLY A 511 9.75 1.21 -31.91
N GLU A 512 9.54 0.60 -33.08
CA GLU A 512 8.23 0.08 -33.53
C GLU A 512 7.50 -0.77 -32.48
N LYS A 513 8.23 -1.68 -31.82
CA LYS A 513 7.64 -2.55 -30.78
C LYS A 513 7.16 -1.76 -29.55
N SER A 514 7.89 -0.72 -29.15
CA SER A 514 7.49 0.13 -28.03
C SER A 514 6.24 0.95 -28.37
N VAL A 515 6.17 1.48 -29.60
CA VAL A 515 4.97 2.18 -30.10
C VAL A 515 3.78 1.25 -30.11
N GLN A 516 3.94 0.02 -30.63
CA GLN A 516 2.86 -0.96 -30.65
C GLN A 516 2.38 -1.31 -29.24
N ASN A 517 3.29 -1.46 -28.27
CA ASN A 517 2.93 -1.71 -26.88
C ASN A 517 2.13 -0.56 -26.28
N ILE A 518 2.55 0.69 -26.50
CA ILE A 518 1.84 1.89 -26.03
C ILE A 518 0.43 1.95 -26.64
N LEU A 519 0.31 1.78 -27.97
CA LEU A 519 -0.98 1.81 -28.65
C LEU A 519 -1.91 0.69 -28.16
N SER A 520 -1.37 -0.50 -27.92
CA SER A 520 -2.13 -1.63 -27.38
C SER A 520 -2.59 -1.37 -25.94
N ALA A 521 -1.76 -0.74 -25.11
CA ALA A 521 -2.13 -0.34 -23.75
C ALA A 521 -3.22 0.74 -23.74
N ILE A 522 -3.15 1.72 -24.66
CA ILE A 522 -4.20 2.74 -24.84
C ILE A 522 -5.53 2.09 -25.26
N GLU A 523 -5.49 1.10 -26.16
CA GLU A 523 -6.71 0.40 -26.56
C GLU A 523 -7.30 -0.40 -25.40
N ALA A 524 -6.47 -1.10 -24.64
CA ALA A 524 -6.88 -1.85 -23.46
C ALA A 524 -7.49 -0.95 -22.37
N SER A 525 -6.96 0.26 -22.18
CA SER A 525 -7.44 1.20 -21.15
C SER A 525 -8.82 1.77 -21.42
N LYS A 526 -9.36 1.61 -22.64
CA LYS A 526 -10.74 2.04 -22.95
C LYS A 526 -11.78 1.38 -22.06
N ARG A 527 -11.55 0.14 -21.65
CA ARG A 527 -12.37 -0.54 -20.64
C ARG A 527 -11.87 -0.19 -19.26
N THR A 528 -12.62 0.61 -18.51
CA THR A 528 -12.26 1.05 -17.15
C THR A 528 -13.45 0.91 -16.19
N THR A 529 -13.33 1.45 -14.98
CA THR A 529 -14.45 1.60 -14.03
C THR A 529 -14.84 3.06 -13.89
N LEU A 530 -16.10 3.34 -13.54
CA LEU A 530 -16.57 4.72 -13.34
C LEU A 530 -15.74 5.47 -12.29
N ALA A 531 -15.36 4.80 -11.19
CA ALA A 531 -14.53 5.40 -10.14
C ALA A 531 -13.16 5.83 -10.67
N ARG A 532 -12.50 4.96 -11.45
CA ARG A 532 -11.20 5.25 -12.05
C ARG A 532 -11.28 6.36 -13.08
N PHE A 533 -12.35 6.37 -13.89
CA PHE A 533 -12.59 7.44 -14.86
C PHE A 533 -12.80 8.80 -14.18
N ILE A 534 -13.66 8.88 -13.15
CA ILE A 534 -13.87 10.12 -12.37
C ILE A 534 -12.55 10.60 -11.75
N TYR A 535 -11.76 9.67 -11.19
CA TYR A 535 -10.45 10.00 -10.65
C TYR A 535 -9.51 10.53 -11.73
N ALA A 536 -9.47 9.90 -12.91
CA ALA A 536 -8.62 10.28 -14.04
C ALA A 536 -8.91 11.70 -14.56
N LEU A 537 -10.15 12.18 -14.48
CA LEU A 537 -10.53 13.56 -14.87
C LEU A 537 -9.84 14.65 -14.03
N GLY A 538 -9.24 14.30 -12.88
CA GLY A 538 -8.41 15.23 -12.11
C GLY A 538 -9.20 16.36 -11.45
N ILE A 539 -10.49 16.13 -11.13
CA ILE A 539 -11.36 17.14 -10.50
C ILE A 539 -10.79 17.56 -9.14
N ARG A 540 -10.63 18.87 -8.93
CA ARG A 540 -10.05 19.41 -7.69
C ARG A 540 -10.88 18.99 -6.47
N GLY A 541 -10.21 18.38 -5.49
CA GLY A 541 -10.84 17.90 -4.25
C GLY A 541 -11.41 16.49 -4.36
N VAL A 542 -11.37 15.87 -5.55
CA VAL A 542 -11.82 14.49 -5.76
C VAL A 542 -10.59 13.58 -5.78
N GLY A 543 -10.33 12.94 -4.64
CA GLY A 543 -9.35 11.86 -4.53
C GLY A 543 -9.92 10.52 -4.99
N GLU A 544 -9.11 9.47 -4.94
CA GLU A 544 -9.50 8.10 -5.29
C GLU A 544 -10.74 7.63 -4.52
N THR A 545 -10.75 7.77 -3.19
CA THR A 545 -11.88 7.39 -2.35
C THR A 545 -13.12 8.22 -2.65
N THR A 546 -12.97 9.54 -2.85
CA THR A 546 -14.07 10.42 -3.22
C THR A 546 -14.65 10.05 -4.59
N ALA A 547 -13.81 9.69 -5.56
CA ALA A 547 -14.25 9.23 -6.88
C ALA A 547 -15.04 7.92 -6.79
N GLN A 548 -14.62 7.01 -5.91
CA GLN A 548 -15.35 5.78 -5.61
C GLN A 548 -16.71 6.06 -4.97
N SER A 549 -16.77 6.92 -3.96
CA SER A 549 -18.04 7.32 -3.33
C SER A 549 -18.98 7.99 -4.33
N LEU A 550 -18.46 8.85 -5.21
CA LEU A 550 -19.25 9.47 -6.28
C LEU A 550 -19.74 8.42 -7.29
N ALA A 551 -18.90 7.47 -7.70
CA ALA A 551 -19.30 6.40 -8.60
C ALA A 551 -20.44 5.53 -8.00
N GLN A 552 -20.34 5.17 -6.72
CA GLN A 552 -21.35 4.40 -6.01
C GLN A 552 -22.65 5.17 -5.83
N GLN A 553 -22.58 6.45 -5.43
CA GLN A 553 -23.75 7.28 -5.18
C GLN A 553 -24.54 7.59 -6.47
N PHE A 554 -23.83 7.81 -7.58
CA PHE A 554 -24.46 8.27 -8.82
C PHE A 554 -24.66 7.17 -9.84
N GLY A 555 -23.95 6.04 -9.76
CA GLY A 555 -24.10 4.87 -10.63
C GLY A 555 -23.60 5.06 -12.07
N ASP A 556 -23.78 6.26 -12.61
CA ASP A 556 -23.54 6.65 -14.00
C ASP A 556 -22.96 8.06 -14.08
N LEU A 557 -22.13 8.31 -15.10
CA LEU A 557 -21.48 9.60 -15.28
C LEU A 557 -22.47 10.72 -15.63
N ASP A 558 -23.51 10.45 -16.43
CA ASP A 558 -24.50 11.45 -16.84
C ASP A 558 -25.30 11.93 -15.61
N ALA A 559 -25.57 11.04 -14.66
CA ALA A 559 -26.19 11.36 -13.38
C ALA A 559 -25.29 12.25 -12.51
N LEU A 560 -23.97 12.02 -12.51
CA LEU A 560 -23.00 12.85 -11.81
C LEU A 560 -22.83 14.24 -12.48
N MET A 561 -22.75 14.28 -13.82
CA MET A 561 -22.61 15.53 -14.59
C MET A 561 -23.79 16.47 -14.35
N SER A 562 -25.00 15.92 -14.27
CA SER A 562 -26.24 16.67 -14.01
C SER A 562 -26.49 17.00 -12.53
N ALA A 563 -25.70 16.45 -11.59
CA ALA A 563 -25.93 16.56 -10.16
C ALA A 563 -25.90 18.00 -9.63
N SER A 564 -26.86 18.36 -8.77
CA SER A 564 -26.86 19.62 -8.04
C SER A 564 -25.80 19.62 -6.93
N ILE A 565 -25.36 20.80 -6.49
CA ILE A 565 -24.45 20.93 -5.33
C ILE A 565 -25.05 20.24 -4.09
N GLU A 566 -26.37 20.33 -3.91
CA GLU A 566 -27.07 19.70 -2.79
C GLU A 566 -26.97 18.17 -2.83
N LYS A 567 -27.07 17.55 -4.01
CA LYS A 567 -26.93 16.09 -4.16
C LYS A 567 -25.48 15.64 -4.00
N LEU A 568 -24.51 16.43 -4.48
CA LEU A 568 -23.09 16.16 -4.26
C LEU A 568 -22.71 16.15 -2.78
N LEU A 569 -23.29 17.07 -1.99
CA LEU A 569 -23.08 17.15 -0.53
C LEU A 569 -23.61 15.94 0.26
N LEU A 570 -24.49 15.12 -0.32
CA LEU A 570 -24.97 13.89 0.32
C LEU A 570 -23.96 12.75 0.20
N THR A 571 -22.99 12.87 -0.71
CA THR A 571 -21.98 11.84 -0.91
C THR A 571 -21.03 11.80 0.29
N PRO A 572 -20.73 10.62 0.86
CA PRO A 572 -19.72 10.48 1.90
C PRO A 572 -18.39 11.12 1.49
N ASP A 573 -17.72 11.76 2.44
CA ASP A 573 -16.45 12.48 2.25
C ASP A 573 -16.47 13.69 1.29
N VAL A 574 -17.64 14.12 0.80
CA VAL A 574 -17.76 15.33 -0.03
C VAL A 574 -18.17 16.54 0.80
N GLY A 575 -17.22 17.46 1.02
CA GLY A 575 -17.47 18.77 1.63
C GLY A 575 -17.97 19.84 0.64
N ALA A 576 -18.40 21.00 1.16
CA ALA A 576 -18.94 22.11 0.35
C ALA A 576 -17.98 22.58 -0.76
N ILE A 577 -16.69 22.69 -0.45
CA ILE A 577 -15.68 23.11 -1.43
C ILE A 577 -15.59 22.09 -2.58
N THR A 578 -15.49 20.80 -2.28
CA THR A 578 -15.42 19.74 -3.29
C THR A 578 -16.71 19.65 -4.11
N ALA A 579 -17.88 19.79 -3.48
CA ALA A 579 -19.17 19.81 -4.16
C ALA A 579 -19.27 20.97 -5.16
N GLU A 580 -18.88 22.19 -4.76
CA GLU A 580 -18.88 23.35 -5.66
C GLU A 580 -17.91 23.20 -6.84
N LEU A 581 -16.70 22.70 -6.58
CA LEU A 581 -15.68 22.50 -7.62
C LEU A 581 -16.09 21.42 -8.61
N THR A 582 -16.63 20.29 -8.11
CA THR A 582 -17.17 19.21 -8.95
C THR A 582 -18.34 19.71 -9.77
N HIS A 583 -19.24 20.49 -9.16
CA HIS A 583 -20.35 21.09 -9.87
C HIS A 583 -19.85 21.99 -11.01
N LYS A 584 -18.96 22.95 -10.73
CA LYS A 584 -18.39 23.86 -11.73
C LYS A 584 -17.66 23.11 -12.84
N PHE A 585 -16.90 22.06 -12.51
CA PHE A 585 -16.15 21.26 -13.49
C PHE A 585 -17.04 20.73 -14.62
N PHE A 586 -18.19 20.12 -14.29
CA PHE A 586 -19.11 19.55 -15.28
C PHE A 586 -19.98 20.58 -16.03
N ARG A 587 -19.91 21.87 -15.67
CA ARG A 587 -20.58 22.96 -16.42
C ARG A 587 -19.62 23.76 -17.30
N ALA A 588 -18.31 23.51 -17.18
CA ALA A 588 -17.33 24.13 -18.05
C ALA A 588 -17.39 23.47 -19.44
N PRO A 589 -17.69 24.22 -20.52
CA PRO A 589 -17.86 23.65 -21.86
C PRO A 589 -16.68 22.79 -22.31
N HIS A 590 -15.45 23.26 -22.10
CA HIS A 590 -14.24 22.53 -22.48
C HIS A 590 -14.11 21.15 -21.80
N ASN A 591 -14.56 21.00 -20.54
CA ASN A 591 -14.49 19.72 -19.83
C ASN A 591 -15.49 18.74 -20.41
N VAL A 592 -16.69 19.23 -20.74
CA VAL A 592 -17.74 18.44 -21.38
C VAL A 592 -17.29 17.98 -22.76
N GLU A 593 -16.63 18.86 -23.53
CA GLU A 593 -16.03 18.52 -24.84
C GLU A 593 -15.00 17.39 -24.71
N VAL A 594 -14.06 17.49 -23.75
CA VAL A 594 -13.07 16.44 -23.50
C VAL A 594 -13.72 15.11 -23.08
N ILE A 595 -14.72 15.15 -22.19
CA ILE A 595 -15.46 13.94 -21.77
C ILE A 595 -16.18 13.31 -22.96
N THR A 596 -16.76 14.13 -23.83
CA THR A 596 -17.46 13.66 -25.04
C THR A 596 -16.47 12.99 -25.99
N ALA A 597 -15.34 13.63 -26.27
CA ALA A 597 -14.28 13.08 -27.11
C ALA A 597 -13.71 11.76 -26.55
N LEU A 598 -13.58 11.62 -25.23
CA LEU A 598 -13.18 10.35 -24.59
C LEU A 598 -14.22 9.23 -24.82
N ARG A 599 -15.52 9.54 -24.71
CA ARG A 599 -16.59 8.56 -25.00
C ARG A 599 -16.61 8.18 -26.47
N GLU A 600 -16.45 9.14 -27.37
CA GLU A 600 -16.38 8.93 -28.83
C GLU A 600 -15.15 8.10 -29.24
N ALA A 601 -14.03 8.26 -28.53
CA ALA A 601 -12.85 7.42 -28.69
C ALA A 601 -13.04 5.96 -28.21
N GLY A 602 -14.21 5.66 -27.60
CA GLY A 602 -14.59 4.32 -27.17
C GLY A 602 -14.27 4.00 -25.72
N VAL A 603 -13.98 5.00 -24.87
CA VAL A 603 -13.83 4.75 -23.42
C VAL A 603 -15.18 4.41 -22.79
N TYR A 604 -15.23 3.32 -22.05
CA TYR A 604 -16.45 2.80 -21.44
C TYR A 604 -16.20 2.10 -20.10
N TRP A 605 -17.27 1.94 -19.34
CA TRP A 605 -17.32 1.25 -18.06
C TRP A 605 -18.69 0.62 -17.87
N ASP A 606 -18.74 -0.41 -17.04
CA ASP A 606 -20.01 -1.01 -16.62
C ASP A 606 -20.73 -0.05 -15.66
N LYS A 607 -22.06 0.03 -15.75
CA LYS A 607 -22.86 0.83 -14.81
C LYS A 607 -22.67 0.26 -13.41
N VAL A 608 -22.42 1.15 -12.46
CA VAL A 608 -22.37 0.75 -11.06
C VAL A 608 -23.81 0.61 -10.59
N GLU A 609 -24.18 -0.59 -10.13
CA GLU A 609 -25.45 -0.78 -9.43
C GLU A 609 -25.45 0.19 -8.24
N GLN A 610 -26.33 1.19 -8.32
CA GLN A 610 -26.59 2.03 -7.16
C GLN A 610 -27.09 1.07 -6.08
N VAL A 611 -26.50 1.12 -4.89
CA VAL A 611 -27.18 0.60 -3.71
C VAL A 611 -28.38 1.52 -3.54
N VAL A 612 -29.49 1.13 -4.17
CA VAL A 612 -30.70 1.95 -4.23
C VAL A 612 -31.17 2.10 -2.79
N SER A 613 -30.93 3.28 -2.25
CA SER A 613 -31.46 3.73 -0.97
C SER A 613 -32.92 4.19 -1.11
N GLU A 614 -33.74 3.48 -1.89
CA GLU A 614 -35.18 3.75 -1.93
C GLU A 614 -35.81 3.13 -0.68
N GLY A 615 -36.44 3.99 0.14
CA GLY A 615 -37.09 3.57 1.38
C GLY A 615 -36.25 3.70 2.65
N LEU A 616 -35.11 4.40 2.61
CA LEU A 616 -34.41 4.75 3.85
C LEU A 616 -35.25 5.72 4.69
N THR A 617 -35.30 5.46 5.99
CA THR A 617 -36.22 6.09 6.95
C THR A 617 -36.14 7.62 6.99
N LEU A 618 -35.00 8.23 6.64
CA LEU A 618 -34.75 9.66 6.76
C LEU A 618 -34.46 10.37 5.43
N ASP A 619 -34.82 9.76 4.30
CA ASP A 619 -34.58 10.37 2.99
C ASP A 619 -35.26 11.76 2.86
N GLY A 620 -34.54 12.71 2.26
CA GLY A 620 -34.97 14.11 2.12
C GLY A 620 -34.97 14.95 3.42
N GLN A 621 -34.66 14.37 4.58
CA GLN A 621 -34.63 15.11 5.85
C GLN A 621 -33.30 15.83 6.06
N THR A 622 -33.33 17.04 6.65
CA THR A 622 -32.13 17.78 7.07
C THR A 622 -31.98 17.75 8.59
N TRP A 623 -30.90 17.16 9.07
CA TRP A 623 -30.59 17.02 10.49
C TRP A 623 -29.43 17.92 10.90
N VAL A 624 -29.43 18.37 12.15
CA VAL A 624 -28.30 19.08 12.77
C VAL A 624 -27.93 18.34 14.04
N ILE A 625 -26.64 18.21 14.34
CA ILE A 625 -26.16 17.58 15.57
C ILE A 625 -25.62 18.67 16.50
N THR A 626 -26.00 18.65 17.77
CA THR A 626 -25.50 19.53 18.83
C THR A 626 -25.38 18.79 20.15
N GLY A 627 -24.57 19.29 21.09
CA GLY A 627 -24.24 18.58 22.34
C GLY A 627 -23.28 17.39 22.17
N ALA A 628 -22.75 16.88 23.27
CA ALA A 628 -21.98 15.63 23.32
C ALA A 628 -22.95 14.45 23.38
N LEU A 629 -22.67 13.38 22.64
CA LEU A 629 -23.46 12.15 22.65
C LEU A 629 -22.73 11.14 23.55
N ASP A 630 -23.47 10.43 24.39
CA ASP A 630 -22.95 9.53 25.42
C ASP A 630 -22.57 8.16 24.85
N SER A 631 -23.30 7.68 23.84
CA SER A 631 -23.17 6.35 23.25
C SER A 631 -22.25 6.31 22.02
N MET A 632 -22.04 7.44 21.33
CA MET A 632 -21.26 7.48 20.10
C MET A 632 -20.60 8.83 19.81
N ALA A 633 -19.60 8.86 18.94
CA ALA A 633 -19.00 10.11 18.49
C ALA A 633 -19.93 10.87 17.53
N ARG A 634 -19.84 12.21 17.48
CA ARG A 634 -20.63 13.03 16.55
C ARG A 634 -20.46 12.63 15.08
N ASP A 635 -19.25 12.25 14.67
CA ASP A 635 -18.98 11.81 13.31
C ASP A 635 -19.61 10.45 13.00
N GLU A 636 -19.78 9.61 14.02
CA GLU A 636 -20.49 8.34 13.92
C GLU A 636 -22.00 8.56 13.80
N ALA A 637 -22.57 9.41 14.65
CA ALA A 637 -23.97 9.83 14.53
C ALA A 637 -24.26 10.47 13.17
N LYS A 638 -23.31 11.27 12.64
CA LYS A 638 -23.37 11.83 11.30
C LYS A 638 -23.38 10.73 10.24
N ALA A 639 -22.49 9.74 10.35
CA ALA A 639 -22.44 8.62 9.42
C ALA A 639 -23.73 7.78 9.46
N LYS A 640 -24.28 7.49 10.64
CA LYS A 640 -25.56 6.76 10.80
C LYS A 640 -26.74 7.53 10.19
N LEU A 641 -26.81 8.85 10.43
CA LEU A 641 -27.81 9.73 9.79
C LEU A 641 -27.68 9.72 8.26
N GLN A 642 -26.47 9.84 7.73
CA GLN A 642 -26.21 9.79 6.29
C GLN A 642 -26.53 8.41 5.70
N ALA A 643 -26.26 7.33 6.43
CA ALA A 643 -26.61 5.96 6.05
C ALA A 643 -28.11 5.70 6.00
N LEU A 644 -28.91 6.49 6.73
CA LEU A 644 -30.38 6.52 6.66
C LEU A 644 -30.94 7.56 5.66
N GLY A 645 -30.08 8.20 4.86
CA GLY A 645 -30.48 9.15 3.82
C GLY A 645 -30.63 10.61 4.28
N ALA A 646 -30.30 10.93 5.54
CA ALA A 646 -30.44 12.30 6.06
C ALA A 646 -29.27 13.21 5.66
N LYS A 647 -29.58 14.47 5.36
CA LYS A 647 -28.60 15.55 5.17
C LYS A 647 -28.17 16.14 6.51
N VAL A 648 -26.90 16.04 6.88
CA VAL A 648 -26.40 16.63 8.14
C VAL A 648 -25.79 18.02 7.91
N SER A 649 -26.38 19.06 8.51
CA SER A 649 -25.96 20.46 8.44
C SER A 649 -25.27 20.93 9.72
N GLY A 650 -24.34 21.88 9.59
CA GLY A 650 -23.67 22.52 10.73
C GLY A 650 -24.48 23.63 11.42
N SER A 651 -25.56 24.11 10.80
CA SER A 651 -26.39 25.21 11.31
C SER A 651 -27.89 24.94 11.17
N ILE A 652 -28.67 25.47 12.12
CA ILE A 652 -30.13 25.39 12.12
C ILE A 652 -30.71 26.50 11.26
N SER A 653 -31.60 26.12 10.34
CA SER A 653 -32.34 26.98 9.44
C SER A 653 -33.83 26.58 9.42
N ALA A 654 -34.67 27.35 8.73
CA ALA A 654 -36.07 26.99 8.52
C ALA A 654 -36.25 25.69 7.70
N LYS A 655 -35.20 25.20 7.02
CA LYS A 655 -35.22 23.94 6.27
C LYS A 655 -34.75 22.73 7.11
N THR A 656 -34.38 22.93 8.37
CA THR A 656 -33.93 21.84 9.24
C THR A 656 -35.14 21.04 9.71
N THR A 657 -35.14 19.74 9.43
CA THR A 657 -36.19 18.79 9.82
C THR A 657 -36.08 18.40 11.30
N ALA A 658 -34.87 18.07 11.76
CA ALA A 658 -34.64 17.69 13.14
C ALA A 658 -33.26 18.11 13.68
N LEU A 659 -33.17 18.25 14.99
CA LEU A 659 -31.95 18.50 15.75
C LEU A 659 -31.69 17.30 16.67
N LEU A 660 -30.63 16.54 16.42
CA LEU A 660 -30.10 15.57 17.38
C LEU A 660 -29.36 16.33 18.48
N ALA A 661 -29.93 16.32 19.68
CA ALA A 661 -29.43 17.07 20.82
C ALA A 661 -28.91 16.11 21.90
N GLY A 662 -27.59 16.09 22.07
CA GLY A 662 -26.92 15.47 23.22
C GLY A 662 -26.69 16.46 24.36
N ASP A 663 -25.93 16.03 25.35
CA ASP A 663 -25.61 16.80 26.54
C ASP A 663 -24.95 18.15 26.22
N LYS A 664 -25.36 19.21 26.92
CA LYS A 664 -24.93 20.61 26.69
C LYS A 664 -25.24 21.14 25.28
N ALA A 665 -26.41 20.83 24.73
CA ALA A 665 -26.89 21.24 23.40
C ALA A 665 -26.87 22.77 23.09
N GLY A 666 -26.72 23.63 24.10
CA GLY A 666 -26.30 25.03 23.96
C GLY A 666 -27.20 25.94 23.10
N SER A 667 -26.62 26.93 22.44
CA SER A 667 -27.32 27.97 21.67
C SER A 667 -28.11 27.44 20.45
N LYS A 668 -27.78 26.24 19.96
CA LYS A 668 -28.48 25.58 18.86
C LYS A 668 -29.82 24.99 19.31
N LEU A 669 -29.92 24.44 20.52
CA LEU A 669 -31.19 23.95 21.06
C LEU A 669 -32.24 25.08 21.12
N ILE A 670 -31.85 26.22 21.68
CA ILE A 670 -32.69 27.43 21.77
C ILE A 670 -33.13 27.90 20.38
N LYS A 671 -32.27 27.76 19.37
CA LYS A 671 -32.57 28.15 17.99
C LYS A 671 -33.53 27.16 17.30
N ALA A 672 -33.42 25.85 17.58
CA ALA A 672 -34.37 24.84 17.11
C ALA A 672 -35.77 25.09 17.68
N GLU A 673 -35.88 25.30 18.99
CA GLU A 673 -37.15 25.55 19.68
C GLU A 673 -37.87 26.78 19.12
N LYS A 674 -37.13 27.88 18.87
CA LYS A 674 -37.68 29.10 18.27
C LYS A 674 -38.17 28.92 16.83
N LEU A 675 -37.57 28.00 16.08
CA LEU A 675 -37.92 27.74 14.68
C LEU A 675 -38.88 26.55 14.51
N GLY A 676 -39.32 25.92 15.61
CA GLY A 676 -40.22 24.77 15.57
C GLY A 676 -39.60 23.49 15.00
N VAL A 677 -38.26 23.37 15.04
CA VAL A 677 -37.54 22.20 14.53
C VAL A 677 -37.66 21.06 15.54
N LYS A 678 -37.96 19.83 15.09
CA LYS A 678 -38.08 18.64 15.96
C LYS A 678 -36.75 18.41 16.70
N VAL A 679 -36.77 18.36 18.03
CA VAL A 679 -35.59 17.98 18.83
C VAL A 679 -35.69 16.48 19.13
N VAL A 680 -34.63 15.74 18.80
CA VAL A 680 -34.52 14.30 18.99
C VAL A 680 -33.39 14.06 19.98
N GLY A 681 -33.70 13.36 21.07
CA GLY A 681 -32.70 12.94 22.05
C GLY A 681 -31.89 11.75 21.54
N GLU A 682 -30.80 11.44 22.23
CA GLU A 682 -29.91 10.33 21.83
C GLU A 682 -30.60 8.97 21.88
N GLU A 683 -31.39 8.68 22.92
CA GLU A 683 -32.16 7.42 23.01
C GLU A 683 -33.19 7.27 21.87
N GLU A 684 -33.88 8.36 21.50
CA GLU A 684 -34.84 8.35 20.38
C GLU A 684 -34.12 8.18 19.03
N PHE A 685 -32.89 8.67 18.91
CA PHE A 685 -32.06 8.47 17.73
C PHE A 685 -31.56 7.03 17.60
N LEU A 686 -31.11 6.40 18.69
CA LEU A 686 -30.71 4.99 18.73
C LEU A 686 -31.85 4.07 18.29
N ALA A 687 -33.06 4.30 18.83
CA ALA A 687 -34.25 3.57 18.43
C ALA A 687 -34.59 3.73 16.94
N LEU A 688 -34.20 4.86 16.33
CA LEU A 688 -34.44 5.15 14.92
C LEU A 688 -33.40 4.52 13.98
N VAL A 689 -32.17 4.27 14.47
CA VAL A 689 -31.12 3.54 13.72
C VAL A 689 -31.15 2.02 13.96
N GLY A 690 -32.05 1.53 14.82
CA GLY A 690 -32.26 0.11 15.08
C GLY A 690 -31.32 -0.49 16.13
N GLU A 691 -30.83 0.34 17.07
CA GLU A 691 -29.92 -0.03 18.16
C GLU A 691 -30.50 0.20 19.54
#